data_AF-A0A3D3WFL5-F1
#
_entry.id   AF-A0A3D3WFL5-F1
#
_cell.length_a   1.000
_cell.length_b   1.000
_cell.length_c   1.000
_cell.angle_alpha   90.00
_cell.angle_beta   90.00
_cell.angle_gamma   90.00
#
_symmetry.space_group_name_H-M   'P 1'
#
loop_
_entity.id
_entity.type
_entity.pdbx_description
1 polymer ?
#
loop_
_entity_poly.entity_id
_entity_poly.type
_entity_poly.pdbx_seq_one_letter_code
_entity_poly.pdbx_strand_id
1 'polypeptide(L)'
;MMMLQVTITSNQRKIIKRKAGVTMSLSNVLLENLPLISLDLETTGLQTKSDRIVQIGAIDPYNSSSNLDILVNPDIPIPSKSTNIHGISDAMVADKPTLSQVFPQLREQINDRVVIGYNIGFDLAVLAAETERYGIEWETPPALCVRQMATIALGRDAIMMMGTLETLIQHFQIPLADRHTAIGDAIMTGKLFQALLNELKASGINTYADLQKAIALLNDQRAAGTGAGWVDVAAIQQPYASFRALSRIDPFPYSHKIDDLMIAEPLIMPAGSVVLDAAHRMKKEKRECVFVGNSPDHIVGIVSERDIVHCMALPVDEVTRARDIQLETIMSSPVLTVSEDDYMHVAMARMQKHDIRHLGVTNPEGTLTGYVSGRELNRLRLTDAMVIGDDINQANNSDEMSKALKGLPLLSKSLMDEGIKAYAIAAVISSQYRAALSRSADLAEQIMCADGKPPPAEYAVLILGSAGREESLLAADQDHAIIYGDKSRLDDAATQAWFEQLGQHIADIMDAAGIPYCTGGVMANSERWCKSLRTWEQTVKGWIARGSAEDVLHVDIFFDYHCVYGNAQLASKLQNRIITIVKGQLDFLKLLAGNIPSSNAGITFWGGFVSENGRFNVKRNLLLPIVESLRVLSVSRSISARNSVERAEKLMATGSIPPEIRLLAEDLQVCIRLVLRQQITDISQGLPPTTLIDTGLLSAREKKTLKSVQNRVKYLEQMLFDCLFA
;
A
#
# COMPACT_ATOMS: atom_id res chain seq x y z
N MET A 1 42.19 -46.20 -6.79
CA MET A 1 42.84 -46.86 -5.64
C MET A 1 42.71 -45.92 -4.43
N MET A 2 41.97 -46.35 -3.40
CA MET A 2 41.74 -45.75 -2.07
C MET A 2 41.28 -44.27 -1.96
N MET A 3 40.19 -44.01 -1.22
CA MET A 3 40.31 -43.63 0.19
C MET A 3 38.97 -43.63 0.96
N LEU A 4 39.05 -44.29 2.12
CA LEU A 4 38.35 -44.21 3.41
C LEU A 4 36.82 -43.97 3.50
N GLN A 5 36.17 -44.99 4.05
CA GLN A 5 34.99 -44.90 4.91
C GLN A 5 35.27 -44.04 6.15
N VAL A 6 34.30 -43.19 6.53
CA VAL A 6 34.18 -42.68 7.90
C VAL A 6 32.78 -43.00 8.41
N THR A 7 32.76 -43.82 9.45
CA THR A 7 31.58 -44.23 10.23
C THR A 7 31.15 -43.08 11.13
N ILE A 8 29.91 -42.58 11.00
CA ILE A 8 29.35 -41.60 11.93
C ILE A 8 28.60 -42.35 13.05
N THR A 9 29.17 -42.33 14.24
CA THR A 9 28.60 -42.88 15.48
C THR A 9 27.44 -42.04 16.03
N SER A 10 26.55 -42.70 16.76
CA SER A 10 25.25 -42.26 17.32
C SER A 10 25.21 -41.02 18.24
N ASN A 11 26.30 -40.26 18.38
CA ASN A 11 26.39 -39.12 19.30
C ASN A 11 26.12 -37.75 18.66
N GLN A 12 25.91 -37.67 17.33
CA GLN A 12 25.50 -36.42 16.67
C GLN A 12 23.97 -36.18 16.64
N ARG A 13 23.14 -37.13 17.09
CA ARG A 13 21.67 -36.97 17.14
C ARG A 13 21.14 -36.30 18.43
N LYS A 14 22.00 -35.94 19.39
CA LYS A 14 21.57 -35.38 20.70
C LYS A 14 21.90 -33.90 20.93
N ILE A 15 22.49 -33.19 19.96
CA ILE A 15 22.78 -31.75 20.06
C ILE A 15 21.79 -30.95 19.19
N ILE A 16 20.49 -31.28 19.26
CA ILE A 16 19.41 -30.43 18.73
C ILE A 16 18.20 -30.56 19.67
N LYS A 17 18.39 -30.34 20.97
CA LYS A 17 17.30 -29.95 21.88
C LYS A 17 17.87 -28.94 22.87
N ARG A 18 17.29 -27.73 22.85
CA ARG A 18 17.63 -26.51 23.64
C ARG A 18 18.67 -25.56 23.04
N LYS A 19 18.26 -24.84 21.99
CA LYS A 19 18.57 -23.40 21.84
C LYS A 19 17.32 -22.71 21.29
N ALA A 20 16.52 -22.14 22.18
CA ALA A 20 15.43 -21.26 21.82
C ALA A 20 16.01 -19.93 21.31
N GLY A 21 15.51 -19.44 20.18
CA GLY A 21 15.66 -18.04 19.75
C GLY A 21 16.63 -17.75 18.60
N VAL A 22 16.66 -18.57 17.56
CA VAL A 22 17.08 -18.12 16.22
C VAL A 22 16.01 -18.61 15.25
N THR A 23 15.06 -17.74 14.92
CA THR A 23 14.08 -18.00 13.85
C THR A 23 14.87 -18.10 12.54
N MET A 24 15.00 -19.30 11.97
CA MET A 24 15.61 -19.45 10.64
C MET A 24 14.76 -18.67 9.64
N SER A 25 15.38 -17.76 8.89
CA SER A 25 14.73 -17.15 7.73
C SER A 25 14.58 -18.21 6.64
N LEU A 26 13.35 -18.67 6.43
CA LEU A 26 13.02 -19.65 5.39
C LEU A 26 13.09 -19.09 3.96
N SER A 27 13.17 -17.76 3.81
CA SER A 27 12.99 -17.05 2.54
C SER A 27 13.90 -17.55 1.41
N ASN A 28 15.17 -17.83 1.70
CA ASN A 28 16.15 -18.27 0.70
C ASN A 28 16.31 -19.80 0.65
N VAL A 29 15.53 -20.55 1.41
CA VAL A 29 15.57 -22.02 1.40
C VAL A 29 14.96 -22.50 0.09
N LEU A 30 15.69 -23.38 -0.61
CA LEU A 30 15.18 -24.03 -1.82
C LEU A 30 13.97 -24.88 -1.48
N LEU A 31 12.96 -24.89 -2.37
CA LEU A 31 11.69 -25.58 -2.13
C LEU A 31 11.87 -27.08 -1.80
N GLU A 32 12.87 -27.74 -2.40
CA GLU A 32 13.19 -29.15 -2.16
C GLU A 32 13.83 -29.44 -0.80
N ASN A 33 14.36 -28.40 -0.15
CA ASN A 33 15.06 -28.49 1.13
C ASN A 33 14.23 -27.94 2.30
N LEU A 34 12.95 -27.61 2.06
CA LEU A 34 12.08 -27.12 3.12
C LEU A 34 11.85 -28.22 4.17
N PRO A 35 11.87 -27.87 5.47
CA PRO A 35 11.40 -28.78 6.50
C PRO A 35 9.88 -28.89 6.38
N LEU A 36 9.35 -29.98 5.83
CA LEU A 36 7.93 -30.10 5.49
C LEU A 36 7.18 -31.12 6.37
N ILE A 37 5.89 -30.86 6.53
CA ILE A 37 4.91 -31.85 6.96
C ILE A 37 3.67 -31.70 6.07
N SER A 38 3.24 -32.77 5.42
CA SER A 38 1.97 -32.81 4.68
C SER A 38 0.86 -33.13 5.66
N LEU A 39 -0.20 -32.32 5.68
CA LEU A 39 -1.32 -32.40 6.62
C LEU A 39 -2.63 -32.45 5.84
N ASP A 40 -3.55 -33.28 6.32
CA ASP A 40 -4.93 -33.37 5.86
C ASP A 40 -5.83 -33.77 7.05
N LEU A 41 -7.07 -33.30 7.04
CA LEU A 41 -8.08 -33.58 8.06
C LEU A 41 -9.36 -34.13 7.45
N GLU A 42 -9.92 -35.16 8.08
CA GLU A 42 -11.32 -35.52 7.86
C GLU A 42 -12.18 -34.85 8.95
N THR A 43 -13.32 -34.31 8.55
CA THR A 43 -14.17 -33.48 9.41
C THR A 43 -15.64 -33.90 9.37
N THR A 44 -16.42 -33.47 10.36
CA THR A 44 -17.87 -33.69 10.38
C THR A 44 -18.63 -32.92 9.29
N GLY A 45 -17.97 -32.01 8.57
CA GLY A 45 -18.56 -31.21 7.49
C GLY A 45 -17.60 -30.14 6.94
N LEU A 46 -18.11 -29.19 6.14
CA LEU A 46 -17.31 -28.19 5.42
C LEU A 46 -17.33 -26.78 6.05
N GLN A 47 -17.95 -26.60 7.21
CA GLN A 47 -18.05 -25.32 7.91
C GLN A 47 -16.93 -25.18 8.94
N THR A 48 -15.92 -24.36 8.62
CA THR A 48 -14.67 -24.25 9.40
C THR A 48 -14.85 -23.86 10.86
N LYS A 49 -15.91 -23.10 11.20
CA LYS A 49 -16.17 -22.66 12.57
C LYS A 49 -16.94 -23.67 13.41
N SER A 50 -17.80 -24.50 12.80
CA SER A 50 -18.75 -25.34 13.52
C SER A 50 -18.44 -26.83 13.48
N ASP A 51 -17.84 -27.30 12.38
CA ASP A 51 -17.53 -28.71 12.18
C ASP A 51 -16.27 -29.14 12.95
N ARG A 52 -16.22 -30.42 13.30
CA ARG A 52 -15.22 -31.02 14.20
C ARG A 52 -14.30 -31.96 13.42
N ILE A 53 -13.11 -32.19 13.94
CA ILE A 53 -12.12 -33.10 13.35
C ILE A 53 -12.45 -34.54 13.76
N VAL A 54 -12.44 -35.47 12.80
CA VAL A 54 -12.66 -36.92 13.02
C VAL A 54 -11.45 -37.79 12.68
N GLN A 55 -10.52 -37.28 11.87
CA GLN A 55 -9.21 -37.92 11.63
C GLN A 55 -8.16 -36.85 11.33
N ILE A 56 -6.91 -37.12 11.74
CA ILE A 56 -5.74 -36.30 11.43
C ILE A 56 -4.72 -37.19 10.71
N GLY A 57 -4.31 -36.76 9.52
CA GLY A 57 -3.23 -37.37 8.76
C GLY A 57 -2.08 -36.38 8.61
N ALA A 58 -0.91 -36.70 9.13
CA ALA A 58 0.29 -35.89 8.92
C ALA A 58 1.49 -36.78 8.55
N ILE A 59 2.25 -36.42 7.50
CA ILE A 59 3.41 -37.19 7.08
C ILE A 59 4.53 -36.30 6.55
N ASP A 60 5.77 -36.65 6.87
CA ASP A 60 6.94 -36.05 6.24
C ASP A 60 7.13 -36.63 4.83
N PRO A 61 7.01 -35.82 3.75
CA PRO A 61 7.08 -36.32 2.38
C PRO A 61 8.46 -36.89 2.01
N TYR A 62 9.50 -36.57 2.78
CA TYR A 62 10.87 -37.06 2.57
C TYR A 62 11.26 -38.20 3.52
N ASN A 63 10.45 -38.47 4.55
CA ASN A 63 10.73 -39.51 5.53
C ASN A 63 9.44 -40.20 6.00
N SER A 64 9.16 -41.36 5.39
CA SER A 64 8.00 -42.20 5.73
C SER A 64 7.99 -42.76 7.16
N SER A 65 9.05 -42.58 7.94
CA SER A 65 9.12 -43.01 9.35
C SER A 65 8.47 -42.03 10.33
N SER A 66 8.12 -40.82 9.87
CA SER A 66 7.45 -39.78 10.67
C SER A 66 6.04 -39.55 10.12
N ASN A 67 5.10 -40.40 10.55
CA ASN A 67 3.69 -40.27 10.23
C ASN A 67 2.81 -40.19 11.48
N LEU A 68 1.70 -39.49 11.35
CA LEU A 68 0.63 -39.40 12.33
C LEU A 68 -0.67 -39.75 11.60
N ASP A 69 -1.32 -40.81 12.05
CA ASP A 69 -2.62 -41.23 11.53
C ASP A 69 -3.50 -41.58 12.71
N ILE A 70 -4.40 -40.66 13.08
CA ILE A 70 -5.17 -40.75 14.32
C ILE A 70 -6.64 -40.42 14.06
N LEU A 71 -7.51 -41.34 14.45
CA LEU A 71 -8.95 -41.07 14.60
C LEU A 71 -9.20 -40.26 15.87
N VAL A 72 -10.09 -39.27 15.75
CA VAL A 72 -10.41 -38.31 16.81
C VAL A 72 -11.89 -38.41 17.14
N ASN A 73 -12.22 -38.44 18.42
CA ASN A 73 -13.60 -38.29 18.87
C ASN A 73 -14.03 -36.81 18.77
N PRO A 74 -15.02 -36.46 17.93
CA PRO A 74 -15.45 -35.08 17.71
C PRO A 74 -16.37 -34.55 18.81
N ASP A 75 -16.74 -35.34 19.83
CA ASP A 75 -17.70 -35.00 20.89
C ASP A 75 -19.11 -34.56 20.38
N ILE A 76 -19.42 -34.84 19.11
CA ILE A 76 -20.73 -34.64 18.49
C ILE A 76 -21.04 -35.80 17.55
N PRO A 77 -22.33 -36.04 17.22
CA PRO A 77 -22.67 -37.01 16.18
C PRO A 77 -22.09 -36.63 14.81
N ILE A 78 -21.48 -37.59 14.12
CA ILE A 78 -20.97 -37.41 12.76
C ILE A 78 -22.14 -37.46 11.76
N PRO A 79 -22.36 -36.42 10.93
CA PRO A 79 -23.40 -36.46 9.92
C PRO A 79 -23.18 -37.60 8.91
N SER A 80 -24.24 -38.34 8.58
CA SER A 80 -24.17 -39.48 7.64
C SER A 80 -23.61 -39.11 6.27
N LYS A 81 -23.80 -37.86 5.82
CA LYS A 81 -23.22 -37.35 4.58
C LYS A 81 -21.69 -37.35 4.61
N SER A 82 -21.08 -37.02 5.75
CA SER A 82 -19.63 -36.98 5.94
C SER A 82 -19.09 -38.40 6.08
N THR A 83 -19.75 -39.25 6.87
CA THR A 83 -19.44 -40.69 6.94
C THR A 83 -19.46 -41.37 5.57
N ASN A 84 -20.37 -41.01 4.67
CA ASN A 84 -20.41 -41.56 3.31
C ASN A 84 -19.21 -41.15 2.42
N ILE A 85 -18.46 -40.11 2.79
CA ILE A 85 -17.29 -39.62 2.06
C ILE A 85 -16.03 -40.31 2.60
N HIS A 86 -15.75 -40.17 3.89
CA HIS A 86 -14.49 -40.62 4.51
C HIS A 86 -14.61 -41.98 5.24
N GLY A 87 -15.82 -42.56 5.31
CA GLY A 87 -16.04 -43.89 5.90
C GLY A 87 -15.99 -43.98 7.44
N ILE A 88 -15.83 -42.86 8.14
CA ILE A 88 -15.70 -42.83 9.61
C ILE A 88 -17.07 -42.64 10.25
N SER A 89 -17.46 -43.59 11.10
CA SER A 89 -18.73 -43.59 11.83
C SER A 89 -18.55 -43.24 13.31
N ASP A 90 -19.64 -42.83 13.97
CA ASP A 90 -19.64 -42.57 15.42
C ASP A 90 -19.09 -43.75 16.23
N ALA A 91 -19.40 -44.98 15.82
CA ALA A 91 -18.92 -46.19 16.49
C ALA A 91 -17.39 -46.38 16.42
N MET A 92 -16.74 -45.87 15.37
CA MET A 92 -15.28 -45.99 15.18
C MET A 92 -14.49 -44.99 16.04
N VAL A 93 -15.12 -43.87 16.39
CA VAL A 93 -14.48 -42.77 17.14
C VAL A 93 -14.91 -42.69 18.60
N ALA A 94 -15.95 -43.43 19.01
CA ALA A 94 -16.52 -43.35 20.35
C ALA A 94 -15.49 -43.58 21.48
N ASP A 95 -14.53 -44.49 21.28
CA ASP A 95 -13.46 -44.83 22.24
C ASP A 95 -12.13 -44.11 21.94
N LYS A 96 -12.11 -43.22 20.94
CA LYS A 96 -10.91 -42.52 20.49
C LYS A 96 -10.67 -41.25 21.30
N PRO A 97 -9.42 -40.78 21.38
CA PRO A 97 -9.10 -39.55 22.10
C PRO A 97 -9.75 -38.32 21.43
N THR A 98 -10.06 -37.31 22.23
CA THR A 98 -10.53 -36.01 21.73
C THR A 98 -9.37 -35.18 21.19
N LEU A 99 -9.66 -34.08 20.47
CA LEU A 99 -8.60 -33.24 19.91
C LEU A 99 -7.62 -32.77 20.98
N SER A 100 -8.10 -32.34 22.16
CA SER A 100 -7.23 -31.83 23.22
C SER A 100 -6.18 -32.84 23.70
N GLN A 101 -6.48 -34.13 23.60
CA GLN A 101 -5.57 -35.21 23.98
C GLN A 101 -4.54 -35.52 22.88
N VAL A 102 -4.92 -35.42 21.60
CA VAL A 102 -4.02 -35.72 20.46
C VAL A 102 -3.19 -34.52 20.02
N PHE A 103 -3.65 -33.30 20.30
CA PHE A 103 -3.04 -32.07 19.82
C PHE A 103 -1.55 -31.91 20.19
N PRO A 104 -1.06 -32.30 21.38
CA PRO A 104 0.37 -32.26 21.68
C PRO A 104 1.22 -33.08 20.69
N GLN A 105 0.72 -34.22 20.21
CA GLN A 105 1.40 -35.07 19.22
C GLN A 105 1.41 -34.39 17.85
N LEU A 106 0.28 -33.80 17.44
CA LEU A 106 0.20 -33.02 16.20
C LEU A 106 1.14 -31.80 16.24
N ARG A 107 1.16 -31.07 17.36
CA ARG A 107 2.04 -29.90 17.54
C ARG A 107 3.52 -30.29 17.44
N GLU A 108 3.92 -31.44 17.97
CA GLU A 108 5.30 -31.93 17.83
C GLU A 108 5.66 -32.23 16.37
N GLN A 109 4.71 -32.71 15.55
CA GLN A 109 4.93 -32.94 14.11
C GLN A 109 4.99 -31.63 13.30
N ILE A 110 4.25 -30.60 13.71
CA ILE A 110 4.15 -29.32 12.99
C ILE A 110 5.26 -28.33 13.35
N ASN A 111 5.72 -28.33 14.60
CA ASN A 111 6.70 -27.35 15.08
C ASN A 111 7.97 -27.32 14.22
N ASP A 112 8.44 -26.10 13.95
CA ASP A 112 9.63 -25.81 13.14
C ASP A 112 9.58 -26.34 11.68
N ARG A 113 8.39 -26.69 11.18
CA ARG A 113 8.15 -27.13 9.79
C ARG A 113 7.16 -26.23 9.06
N VAL A 114 7.24 -26.25 7.73
CA VAL A 114 6.23 -25.69 6.82
C VAL A 114 5.17 -26.76 6.56
N VAL A 115 3.92 -26.43 6.81
CA VAL A 115 2.79 -27.33 6.56
C VAL A 115 2.39 -27.26 5.09
N ILE A 116 2.18 -28.41 4.44
CA ILE A 116 1.61 -28.48 3.10
C ILE A 116 0.31 -29.26 3.12
N GLY A 117 -0.63 -28.88 2.27
CA GLY A 117 -1.92 -29.58 2.14
C GLY A 117 -2.64 -29.17 0.87
N TYR A 118 -3.60 -29.98 0.43
CA TYR A 118 -4.42 -29.67 -0.73
C TYR A 118 -5.64 -28.86 -0.27
N ASN A 119 -5.70 -27.56 -0.59
CA ASN A 119 -6.63 -26.60 0.03
C ASN A 119 -6.43 -26.40 1.54
N ILE A 120 -5.19 -26.54 2.03
CA ILE A 120 -4.78 -26.48 3.45
C ILE A 120 -5.34 -25.33 4.30
N GLY A 121 -5.78 -24.23 3.69
CA GLY A 121 -6.46 -23.14 4.40
C GLY A 121 -7.74 -23.61 5.10
N PHE A 122 -8.43 -24.62 4.58
CA PHE A 122 -9.58 -25.25 5.24
C PHE A 122 -9.16 -25.96 6.53
N ASP A 123 -8.19 -26.85 6.45
CA ASP A 123 -7.70 -27.67 7.56
C ASP A 123 -7.19 -26.79 8.71
N LEU A 124 -6.40 -25.76 8.38
CA LEU A 124 -5.90 -24.80 9.35
C LEU A 124 -7.01 -23.97 10.01
N ALA A 125 -8.10 -23.69 9.29
CA ALA A 125 -9.24 -22.96 9.84
C ALA A 125 -10.04 -23.84 10.83
N VAL A 126 -10.23 -25.12 10.49
CA VAL A 126 -10.88 -26.10 11.39
C VAL A 126 -10.01 -26.33 12.64
N LEU A 127 -8.69 -26.49 12.48
CA LEU A 127 -7.76 -26.62 13.61
C LEU A 127 -7.75 -25.38 14.50
N ALA A 128 -7.78 -24.18 13.93
CA ALA A 128 -7.88 -22.94 14.70
C ALA A 128 -9.19 -22.87 15.51
N ALA A 129 -10.32 -23.23 14.89
CA ALA A 129 -11.61 -23.25 15.58
C ALA A 129 -11.67 -24.32 16.69
N GLU A 130 -11.10 -25.51 16.45
CA GLU A 130 -11.08 -26.56 17.46
C GLU A 130 -10.14 -26.24 18.63
N THR A 131 -8.96 -25.68 18.36
CA THR A 131 -8.03 -25.28 19.42
C THR A 131 -8.62 -24.18 20.30
N GLU A 132 -9.32 -23.21 19.70
CA GLU A 132 -10.08 -22.19 20.43
C GLU A 132 -11.15 -22.81 21.35
N ARG A 133 -11.90 -23.81 20.87
CA ARG A 133 -12.94 -24.51 21.66
C ARG A 133 -12.39 -25.18 22.92
N TYR A 134 -11.20 -25.75 22.83
CA TYR A 134 -10.53 -26.42 23.95
C TYR A 134 -9.62 -25.49 24.77
N GLY A 135 -9.57 -24.18 24.45
CA GLY A 135 -8.70 -23.22 25.13
C GLY A 135 -7.21 -23.53 24.95
N ILE A 136 -6.85 -24.15 23.82
CA ILE A 136 -5.48 -24.54 23.51
C ILE A 136 -4.82 -23.39 22.73
N GLU A 137 -3.66 -22.94 23.19
CA GLU A 137 -2.88 -21.94 22.45
C GLU A 137 -2.47 -22.49 21.08
N TRP A 138 -2.85 -21.80 20.01
CA TRP A 138 -2.49 -22.17 18.65
C TRP A 138 -1.97 -20.95 17.91
N GLU A 139 -0.78 -21.11 17.35
CA GLU A 139 -0.21 -20.17 16.40
C GLU A 139 -0.18 -20.88 15.05
N THR A 140 -0.82 -20.28 14.04
CA THR A 140 -0.91 -20.94 12.75
C THR A 140 0.48 -21.04 12.12
N PRO A 141 0.94 -22.26 11.78
CA PRO A 141 2.29 -22.46 11.25
C PRO A 141 2.43 -21.87 9.83
N PRO A 142 3.65 -21.61 9.35
CA PRO A 142 3.87 -21.35 7.94
C PRO A 142 3.30 -22.51 7.11
N ALA A 143 2.44 -22.23 6.14
CA ALA A 143 1.85 -23.24 5.28
C ALA A 143 1.88 -22.91 3.77
N LEU A 144 1.89 -23.93 2.91
CA LEU A 144 1.78 -23.82 1.46
C LEU A 144 0.61 -24.66 0.94
N CYS A 145 -0.24 -24.07 0.11
CA CYS A 145 -1.33 -24.80 -0.53
C CYS A 145 -0.87 -25.45 -1.83
N VAL A 146 -0.88 -26.78 -1.90
CA VAL A 146 -0.40 -27.52 -3.07
C VAL A 146 -1.27 -27.26 -4.32
N ARG A 147 -2.56 -26.95 -4.15
CA ARG A 147 -3.42 -26.54 -5.27
C ARG A 147 -3.03 -25.19 -5.86
N GLN A 148 -2.63 -24.24 -5.01
CA GLN A 148 -2.12 -22.94 -5.46
C GLN A 148 -0.79 -23.13 -6.20
N MET A 149 0.08 -24.02 -5.70
CA MET A 149 1.31 -24.41 -6.39
C MET A 149 1.02 -25.03 -7.77
N ALA A 150 0.06 -25.95 -7.85
CA ALA A 150 -0.37 -26.55 -9.12
C ALA A 150 -0.92 -25.49 -10.10
N THR A 151 -1.60 -24.46 -9.59
CA THR A 151 -2.11 -23.33 -10.40
C THR A 151 -0.99 -22.50 -11.00
N ILE A 152 0.11 -22.32 -10.26
CA ILE A 152 1.31 -21.63 -10.76
C ILE A 152 2.04 -22.49 -11.78
N ALA A 153 2.24 -23.77 -11.47
CA ALA A 153 3.01 -24.70 -12.28
C ALA A 153 2.34 -25.06 -13.62
N LEU A 154 1.03 -25.34 -13.61
CA LEU A 154 0.30 -25.83 -14.78
C LEU A 154 -0.55 -24.76 -15.46
N GLY A 155 -0.70 -23.60 -14.84
CA GLY A 155 -1.56 -22.52 -15.30
C GLY A 155 -3.03 -22.67 -14.89
N ARG A 156 -3.76 -21.56 -14.94
CA ARG A 156 -5.15 -21.45 -14.44
C ARG A 156 -6.12 -22.34 -15.22
N ASP A 157 -6.01 -22.36 -16.55
CA ASP A 157 -6.93 -23.12 -17.40
C ASP A 157 -6.81 -24.63 -17.17
N ALA A 158 -5.60 -25.13 -16.96
CA ALA A 158 -5.34 -26.53 -16.61
C ALA A 158 -5.96 -26.90 -15.26
N ILE A 159 -5.85 -26.04 -14.24
CA ILE A 159 -6.45 -26.28 -12.92
C ILE A 159 -7.98 -26.14 -12.93
N MET A 160 -8.57 -25.33 -13.80
CA MET A 160 -10.04 -25.33 -13.95
C MET A 160 -10.56 -26.68 -14.47
N MET A 161 -9.77 -27.39 -15.29
CA MET A 161 -10.11 -28.73 -15.78
C MET A 161 -9.72 -29.86 -14.81
N MET A 162 -8.57 -29.75 -14.14
CA MET A 162 -8.00 -30.77 -13.24
C MET A 162 -8.03 -30.30 -11.78
N GLY A 163 -9.15 -29.73 -11.35
CA GLY A 163 -9.23 -28.98 -10.09
C GLY A 163 -9.22 -29.81 -8.80
N THR A 164 -9.18 -31.14 -8.89
CA THR A 164 -9.19 -32.05 -7.74
C THR A 164 -7.84 -32.70 -7.52
N LEU A 165 -7.55 -33.06 -6.26
CA LEU A 165 -6.32 -33.78 -5.93
C LEU A 165 -6.19 -35.06 -6.76
N GLU A 166 -7.29 -35.81 -6.92
CA GLU A 166 -7.36 -37.03 -7.73
C GLU A 166 -6.97 -36.82 -9.21
N THR A 167 -7.51 -35.78 -9.85
CA THR A 167 -7.21 -35.50 -11.26
C THR A 167 -5.76 -35.08 -11.47
N LEU A 168 -5.16 -34.35 -10.52
CA LEU A 168 -3.74 -34.00 -10.56
C LEU A 168 -2.83 -35.20 -10.29
N ILE A 169 -3.19 -36.08 -9.38
CA ILE A 169 -2.47 -37.35 -9.13
C ILE A 169 -2.42 -38.19 -10.41
N GLN A 170 -3.55 -38.29 -11.13
CA GLN A 170 -3.63 -38.97 -12.42
C GLN A 170 -2.77 -38.28 -13.48
N HIS A 171 -2.83 -36.95 -13.57
CA HIS A 171 -2.04 -36.15 -14.51
C HIS A 171 -0.53 -36.40 -14.34
N PHE A 172 -0.03 -36.41 -13.11
CA PHE A 172 1.38 -36.68 -12.79
C PHE A 172 1.72 -38.17 -12.67
N GLN A 173 0.79 -39.08 -12.97
CA GLN A 173 0.98 -40.54 -12.92
C GLN A 173 1.48 -41.06 -11.55
N ILE A 174 1.00 -40.45 -10.46
CA ILE A 174 1.39 -40.82 -9.10
C ILE A 174 0.59 -42.06 -8.66
N PRO A 175 1.23 -43.14 -8.16
CA PRO A 175 0.51 -44.34 -7.73
C PRO A 175 -0.50 -44.07 -6.62
N LEU A 176 -1.75 -44.51 -6.83
CA LEU A 176 -2.86 -44.38 -5.89
C LEU A 176 -2.56 -45.07 -4.55
N ALA A 177 -2.67 -44.30 -3.46
CA ALA A 177 -2.84 -44.80 -2.09
C ALA A 177 -4.33 -44.70 -1.71
N ASP A 178 -4.71 -45.23 -0.54
CA ASP A 178 -6.09 -45.20 -0.02
C ASP A 178 -6.63 -43.76 0.11
N ARG A 179 -7.35 -43.29 -0.91
CA ARG A 179 -8.01 -41.97 -0.96
C ARG A 179 -9.17 -41.92 0.03
N HIS A 180 -9.50 -40.71 0.50
CA HIS A 180 -10.59 -40.46 1.48
C HIS A 180 -10.29 -40.99 2.88
N THR A 181 -9.00 -41.09 3.19
CA THR A 181 -8.49 -41.12 4.56
C THR A 181 -7.53 -39.95 4.71
N ALA A 182 -7.49 -39.34 5.90
CA ALA A 182 -6.61 -38.19 6.12
C ALA A 182 -5.14 -38.53 5.82
N ILE A 183 -4.65 -39.70 6.24
CA ILE A 183 -3.26 -40.09 5.98
C ILE A 183 -3.00 -40.35 4.49
N GLY A 184 -3.95 -40.96 3.78
CA GLY A 184 -3.84 -41.21 2.35
C GLY A 184 -3.77 -39.91 1.56
N ASP A 185 -4.64 -38.96 1.87
CA ASP A 185 -4.68 -37.66 1.21
C ASP A 185 -3.43 -36.81 1.54
N ALA A 186 -2.92 -36.88 2.77
CA ALA A 186 -1.64 -36.28 3.16
C ALA A 186 -0.45 -36.89 2.39
N ILE A 187 -0.38 -38.21 2.25
CA ILE A 187 0.66 -38.90 1.45
C ILE A 187 0.63 -38.44 0.00
N MET A 188 -0.56 -38.42 -0.60
CA MET A 188 -0.73 -38.07 -2.01
C MET A 188 -0.42 -36.61 -2.27
N THR A 189 -0.77 -35.73 -1.35
CA THR A 189 -0.41 -34.31 -1.39
C THR A 189 1.11 -34.11 -1.32
N GLY A 190 1.81 -34.84 -0.45
CA GLY A 190 3.27 -34.80 -0.37
C GLY A 190 3.96 -35.26 -1.66
N LYS A 191 3.46 -36.32 -2.30
CA LYS A 191 3.97 -36.79 -3.60
C LYS A 191 3.68 -35.78 -4.72
N LEU A 192 2.50 -35.18 -4.73
CA LEU A 192 2.14 -34.16 -5.71
C LEU A 192 3.01 -32.91 -5.56
N PHE A 193 3.28 -32.47 -4.33
CA PHE A 193 4.24 -31.40 -4.06
C PHE A 193 5.61 -31.70 -4.70
N GLN A 194 6.14 -32.91 -4.52
CA GLN A 194 7.42 -33.32 -5.10
C GLN A 194 7.40 -33.29 -6.64
N ALA A 195 6.30 -33.74 -7.27
CA ALA A 195 6.15 -33.69 -8.72
C ALA A 195 6.13 -32.24 -9.26
N LEU A 196 5.48 -31.32 -8.53
CA LEU A 196 5.38 -29.91 -8.90
C LEU A 196 6.69 -29.14 -8.78
N LEU A 197 7.66 -29.60 -7.99
CA LEU A 197 8.94 -28.92 -7.82
C LEU A 197 9.68 -28.72 -9.15
N ASN A 198 9.61 -29.68 -10.07
CA ASN A 198 10.28 -29.58 -11.36
C ASN A 198 9.64 -28.51 -12.25
N GLU A 199 8.31 -28.46 -12.30
CA GLU A 199 7.56 -27.46 -13.07
C GLU A 199 7.74 -26.03 -12.52
N LEU A 200 7.77 -25.90 -11.18
CA LEU A 200 8.04 -24.63 -10.52
C LEU A 200 9.46 -24.12 -10.80
N LYS A 201 10.46 -25.01 -10.73
CA LYS A 201 11.85 -24.68 -11.09
C LYS A 201 11.98 -24.26 -12.55
N ALA A 202 11.30 -24.95 -13.47
CA ALA A 202 11.26 -24.58 -14.89
C ALA A 202 10.65 -23.19 -15.11
N SER A 203 9.77 -22.75 -14.20
CA SER A 203 9.14 -21.43 -14.19
C SER A 203 9.94 -20.37 -13.41
N GLY A 204 11.19 -20.68 -13.03
CA GLY A 204 12.07 -19.75 -12.30
C GLY A 204 11.80 -19.65 -10.80
N ILE A 205 10.91 -20.48 -10.25
CA ILE A 205 10.53 -20.48 -8.83
C ILE A 205 11.35 -21.54 -8.09
N ASN A 206 12.37 -21.11 -7.35
CA ASN A 206 13.36 -22.01 -6.76
C ASN A 206 13.33 -21.98 -5.23
N THR A 207 13.04 -20.82 -4.64
CA THR A 207 13.06 -20.61 -3.19
C THR A 207 11.66 -20.48 -2.62
N TYR A 208 11.56 -20.63 -1.29
CA TYR A 208 10.35 -20.37 -0.54
C TYR A 208 9.80 -18.96 -0.80
N ALA A 209 10.66 -17.94 -0.81
CA ALA A 209 10.23 -16.56 -1.10
C ALA A 209 9.71 -16.38 -2.52
N ASP A 210 10.31 -17.04 -3.53
CA ASP A 210 9.82 -16.99 -4.90
C ASP A 210 8.41 -17.56 -4.99
N LEU A 211 8.18 -18.69 -4.32
CA LEU A 211 6.88 -19.35 -4.30
C LEU A 211 5.84 -18.53 -3.54
N GLN A 212 6.22 -17.92 -2.42
CA GLN A 212 5.34 -17.01 -1.66
C GLN A 212 4.91 -15.80 -2.51
N LYS A 213 5.84 -15.20 -3.28
CA LYS A 213 5.52 -14.11 -4.21
C LYS A 213 4.57 -14.57 -5.31
N ALA A 214 4.81 -15.74 -5.89
CA ALA A 214 3.96 -16.29 -6.94
C ALA A 214 2.55 -16.61 -6.43
N ILE A 215 2.43 -17.19 -5.23
CA ILE A 215 1.13 -17.48 -4.58
C ILE A 215 0.39 -16.18 -4.25
N ALA A 216 1.10 -15.12 -3.84
CA ALA A 216 0.49 -13.83 -3.55
C ALA A 216 -0.30 -13.26 -4.75
N LEU A 217 0.09 -13.60 -5.98
CA LEU A 217 -0.59 -13.18 -7.21
C LEU A 217 -1.88 -13.98 -7.53
N LEU A 218 -2.20 -15.05 -6.78
CA LEU A 218 -3.42 -15.85 -6.96
C LEU A 218 -4.63 -15.28 -6.20
N ASN A 219 -4.88 -13.97 -6.36
CA ASN A 219 -5.88 -13.21 -5.60
C ASN A 219 -7.29 -13.82 -5.62
N ASP A 220 -7.75 -14.35 -6.76
CA ASP A 220 -9.10 -14.92 -6.88
C ASP A 220 -9.26 -16.22 -6.07
N GLN A 221 -8.24 -17.10 -6.10
CA GLN A 221 -8.25 -18.34 -5.32
C GLN A 221 -8.12 -18.06 -3.82
N ARG A 222 -7.30 -17.07 -3.45
CA ARG A 222 -7.14 -16.61 -2.05
C ARG A 222 -8.44 -15.97 -1.53
N ALA A 223 -9.05 -15.09 -2.31
CA ALA A 223 -10.33 -14.45 -1.98
C ALA A 223 -11.48 -15.48 -1.88
N ALA A 224 -11.53 -16.47 -2.77
CA ALA A 224 -12.52 -17.54 -2.70
C ALA A 224 -12.38 -18.38 -1.42
N GLY A 225 -11.15 -18.71 -1.01
CA GLY A 225 -10.88 -19.42 0.25
C GLY A 225 -11.29 -18.61 1.48
N THR A 226 -10.84 -17.36 1.59
CA THR A 226 -11.22 -16.48 2.71
C THR A 226 -12.73 -16.24 2.80
N GLY A 227 -13.41 -16.09 1.67
CA GLY A 227 -14.87 -15.98 1.59
C GLY A 227 -15.61 -17.24 2.07
N ALA A 228 -14.97 -18.41 1.98
CA ALA A 228 -15.46 -19.68 2.52
C ALA A 228 -15.02 -19.93 3.98
N GLY A 229 -14.39 -18.94 4.63
CA GLY A 229 -13.91 -19.05 6.01
C GLY A 229 -12.61 -19.84 6.18
N TRP A 230 -11.83 -20.01 5.11
CA TRP A 230 -10.52 -20.66 5.14
C TRP A 230 -9.42 -19.66 5.53
N VAL A 231 -8.34 -20.15 6.11
CA VAL A 231 -7.16 -19.33 6.39
C VAL A 231 -6.45 -18.99 5.07
N ASP A 232 -6.19 -17.71 4.82
CA ASP A 232 -5.29 -17.30 3.73
C ASP A 232 -3.85 -17.61 4.13
N VAL A 233 -3.35 -18.77 3.69
CA VAL A 233 -2.01 -19.24 4.05
C VAL A 233 -0.89 -18.29 3.63
N ALA A 234 -1.10 -17.51 2.57
CA ALA A 234 -0.17 -16.47 2.15
C ALA A 234 -0.21 -15.23 3.07
N ALA A 235 -1.33 -14.98 3.75
CA ALA A 235 -1.46 -13.89 4.71
C ALA A 235 -0.93 -14.22 6.11
N ILE A 236 -0.95 -15.50 6.54
CA ILE A 236 -0.35 -15.95 7.82
C ILE A 236 1.14 -15.57 7.89
N GLN A 237 1.82 -15.69 6.75
CA GLN A 237 3.26 -15.48 6.62
C GLN A 237 3.63 -14.01 6.43
N GLN A 238 2.63 -13.12 6.38
CA GLN A 238 2.82 -11.69 6.50
C GLN A 238 2.60 -11.30 7.95
N PRO A 239 3.60 -10.73 8.66
CA PRO A 239 3.41 -10.32 10.04
C PRO A 239 2.18 -9.41 10.15
N TYR A 240 1.18 -9.83 10.92
CA TYR A 240 0.04 -9.01 11.32
C TYR A 240 0.57 -7.81 12.11
N ALA A 241 0.89 -6.71 11.42
CA ALA A 241 0.89 -5.39 12.01
C ALA A 241 -0.57 -4.92 12.03
N SER A 242 -1.07 -4.63 13.23
CA SER A 242 -2.40 -4.08 13.46
C SER A 242 -2.75 -2.96 12.46
N PHE A 243 -3.75 -3.18 11.61
CA PHE A 243 -4.28 -2.22 10.62
C PHE A 243 -4.92 -0.96 11.23
N ARG A 244 -4.79 -0.71 12.55
CA ARG A 244 -5.08 0.58 13.19
C ARG A 244 -3.92 1.58 13.12
N ALA A 245 -2.68 1.13 12.88
CA ALA A 245 -1.54 2.03 12.65
C ALA A 245 -1.40 2.45 11.17
N LEU A 246 -1.97 1.67 10.23
CA LEU A 246 -1.98 1.96 8.78
C LEU A 246 -3.01 3.02 8.36
N SER A 247 -3.69 3.65 9.32
CA SER A 247 -4.54 4.82 9.05
C SER A 247 -3.74 6.12 8.89
N ARG A 248 -2.41 6.07 9.09
CA ARG A 248 -1.48 7.19 8.95
C ARG A 248 -0.36 6.86 7.94
N ILE A 249 -0.70 6.28 6.80
CA ILE A 249 0.25 6.21 5.67
C ILE A 249 0.15 7.53 4.93
N ASP A 250 1.13 8.40 5.14
CA ASP A 250 1.31 9.62 4.36
C ASP A 250 2.05 9.28 3.06
N PRO A 251 1.48 9.60 1.89
CA PRO A 251 2.14 9.41 0.60
C PRO A 251 3.35 10.35 0.38
N PHE A 252 3.65 11.27 1.31
CA PHE A 252 4.73 12.24 1.20
C PHE A 252 5.79 12.07 2.30
N PRO A 253 7.04 11.66 1.96
CA PRO A 253 8.15 11.72 2.91
C PRO A 253 8.59 13.16 3.25
N TYR A 254 8.05 14.17 2.57
CA TYR A 254 8.44 15.58 2.69
C TYR A 254 7.60 16.41 3.67
N SER A 255 6.46 15.88 4.15
CA SER A 255 5.51 16.59 5.03
C SER A 255 5.71 16.31 6.52
N HIS A 256 6.35 15.19 6.87
CA HIS A 256 6.49 14.79 8.27
C HIS A 256 7.64 15.49 8.97
N LYS A 257 7.32 16.12 10.11
CA LYS A 257 8.32 16.57 11.08
C LYS A 257 8.90 15.38 11.83
N ILE A 258 10.12 15.54 12.32
CA ILE A 258 10.83 14.53 13.10
C ILE A 258 10.11 14.22 14.42
N ASP A 259 9.47 15.20 15.04
CA ASP A 259 8.64 15.01 16.26
C ASP A 259 7.54 13.95 16.08
N ASP A 260 6.89 13.90 14.91
CA ASP A 260 5.84 12.91 14.62
C ASP A 260 6.38 11.48 14.42
N LEU A 261 7.68 11.34 14.15
CA LEU A 261 8.32 10.12 13.71
C LEU A 261 9.31 9.55 14.73
N MET A 262 9.75 10.37 15.68
CA MET A 262 10.81 9.99 16.60
C MET A 262 10.33 8.93 17.60
N ILE A 263 11.28 8.10 18.02
CA ILE A 263 11.11 7.29 19.21
C ILE A 263 11.33 8.19 20.41
N ALA A 264 10.23 8.54 21.08
CA ALA A 264 10.25 9.25 22.35
C ALA A 264 10.90 8.40 23.46
N GLU A 265 11.44 9.09 24.47
CA GLU A 265 12.11 8.50 25.64
C GLU A 265 13.35 7.67 25.24
N PRO A 266 14.44 8.34 24.84
CA PRO A 266 15.68 7.67 24.48
C PRO A 266 16.28 6.94 25.70
N LEU A 267 16.84 5.76 25.45
CA LEU A 267 17.49 4.97 26.47
C LEU A 267 18.84 5.59 26.83
N ILE A 268 18.97 6.19 28.02
CA ILE A 268 20.20 6.84 28.47
C ILE A 268 20.89 6.02 29.55
N MET A 269 22.22 5.89 29.46
CA MET A 269 23.08 5.20 30.44
C MET A 269 24.38 5.97 30.71
N PRO A 270 24.91 5.94 31.95
CA PRO A 270 26.22 6.53 32.27
C PRO A 270 27.37 5.91 31.47
N ALA A 271 28.40 6.71 31.18
CA ALA A 271 29.61 6.32 30.44
C ALA A 271 30.32 5.08 31.00
N GLY A 272 30.40 4.97 32.33
CA GLY A 272 31.03 3.84 33.02
C GLY A 272 30.18 2.57 33.10
N SER A 273 28.96 2.55 32.54
CA SER A 273 28.15 1.34 32.44
C SER A 273 28.81 0.31 31.54
N VAL A 274 28.50 -0.97 31.71
CA VAL A 274 29.11 -2.04 30.90
C VAL A 274 28.23 -2.50 29.75
N VAL A 275 28.85 -3.09 28.72
CA VAL A 275 28.18 -3.64 27.52
C VAL A 275 27.05 -4.62 27.88
N LEU A 276 27.26 -5.46 28.89
CA LEU A 276 26.25 -6.42 29.35
C LEU A 276 24.94 -5.73 29.80
N ASP A 277 25.07 -4.65 30.58
CA ASP A 277 23.92 -3.92 31.10
C ASP A 277 23.19 -3.18 29.97
N ALA A 278 23.94 -2.59 29.03
CA ALA A 278 23.37 -1.99 27.83
C ALA A 278 22.60 -3.02 27.00
N ALA A 279 23.19 -4.18 26.71
CA ALA A 279 22.51 -5.24 25.96
C ALA A 279 21.24 -5.74 26.66
N HIS A 280 21.27 -5.87 28.00
CA HIS A 280 20.09 -6.24 28.79
C HIS A 280 19.00 -5.18 28.74
N ARG A 281 19.35 -3.89 28.88
CA ARG A 281 18.37 -2.80 28.80
C ARG A 281 17.80 -2.65 27.40
N MET A 282 18.64 -2.70 26.36
CA MET A 282 18.21 -2.70 24.96
C MET A 282 17.21 -3.84 24.68
N LYS A 283 17.50 -5.06 25.15
CA LYS A 283 16.58 -6.20 25.01
C LYS A 283 15.28 -6.01 25.80
N LYS A 284 15.37 -5.56 27.06
CA LYS A 284 14.21 -5.40 27.96
C LYS A 284 13.27 -4.30 27.47
N GLU A 285 13.84 -3.17 27.05
CA GLU A 285 13.12 -1.97 26.63
C GLU A 285 12.88 -1.94 25.10
N LYS A 286 13.31 -2.99 24.38
CA LYS A 286 13.19 -3.16 22.93
C LYS A 286 13.75 -1.96 22.14
N ARG A 287 14.96 -1.53 22.49
CA ARG A 287 15.68 -0.40 21.87
C ARG A 287 16.88 -0.88 21.06
N GLU A 288 17.13 -0.23 19.93
CA GLU A 288 18.20 -0.57 18.98
C GLU A 288 19.54 0.15 19.28
N CYS A 289 19.49 1.14 20.18
CA CYS A 289 20.66 1.85 20.68
C CYS A 289 20.46 2.37 22.11
N VAL A 290 21.57 2.76 22.74
CA VAL A 290 21.68 3.44 24.03
C VAL A 290 22.45 4.74 23.78
N PHE A 291 21.92 5.85 24.31
CA PHE A 291 22.65 7.11 24.42
C PHE A 291 23.47 7.10 25.71
N VAL A 292 24.71 7.52 25.62
CA VAL A 292 25.67 7.53 26.72
C VAL A 292 25.76 8.94 27.28
N GLY A 293 25.44 9.11 28.56
CA GLY A 293 25.39 10.42 29.20
C GLY A 293 24.80 10.38 30.62
N ASN A 294 24.82 11.53 31.29
CA ASN A 294 24.31 11.67 32.66
C ASN A 294 22.84 12.14 32.70
N SER A 295 22.41 12.90 31.69
CA SER A 295 21.04 13.40 31.52
C SER A 295 20.75 13.61 30.03
N PRO A 296 19.47 13.81 29.63
CA PRO A 296 19.11 14.22 28.26
C PRO A 296 19.84 15.48 27.77
N ASP A 297 20.23 16.38 28.66
CA ASP A 297 20.99 17.61 28.34
C ASP A 297 22.50 17.37 28.23
N HIS A 298 22.99 16.21 28.67
CA HIS A 298 24.41 15.87 28.77
C HIS A 298 24.69 14.49 28.18
N ILE A 299 24.45 14.37 26.88
CA ILE A 299 24.75 13.18 26.08
C ILE A 299 26.11 13.34 25.40
N VAL A 300 26.97 12.34 25.55
CA VAL A 300 28.36 12.35 25.06
C VAL A 300 28.61 11.31 23.96
N GLY A 301 27.76 10.30 23.83
CA GLY A 301 27.92 9.28 22.78
C GLY A 301 26.69 8.40 22.58
N ILE A 302 26.80 7.47 21.65
CA ILE A 302 25.77 6.48 21.31
C ILE A 302 26.40 5.10 21.09
N VAL A 303 25.75 4.06 21.58
CA VAL A 303 26.10 2.65 21.39
C VAL A 303 24.91 1.94 20.76
N SER A 304 25.09 1.37 19.57
CA SER A 304 24.08 0.60 18.86
C SER A 304 24.32 -0.92 18.98
N GLU A 305 23.35 -1.72 18.54
CA GLU A 305 23.53 -3.17 18.42
C GLU A 305 24.77 -3.54 17.59
N ARG A 306 25.08 -2.73 16.56
CA ARG A 306 26.28 -2.91 15.73
C ARG A 306 27.55 -2.79 16.56
N ASP A 307 27.63 -1.80 17.44
CA ASP A 307 28.82 -1.53 18.25
C ASP A 307 29.05 -2.65 19.27
N ILE A 308 27.96 -3.20 19.85
CA ILE A 308 28.03 -4.39 20.71
C ILE A 308 28.57 -5.60 19.94
N VAL A 309 28.14 -5.82 18.71
CA VAL A 309 28.66 -6.90 17.85
C VAL A 309 30.12 -6.68 17.49
N HIS A 310 30.54 -5.44 17.19
CA HIS A 310 31.95 -5.13 16.90
C HIS A 310 32.83 -5.30 18.15
N CYS A 311 32.30 -4.95 19.33
CA CYS A 311 32.97 -5.14 20.61
C CYS A 311 33.32 -6.62 20.87
N MET A 312 32.49 -7.56 20.42
CA MET A 312 32.77 -9.00 20.52
C MET A 312 34.00 -9.46 19.71
N ALA A 313 34.44 -8.66 18.74
CA ALA A 313 35.63 -8.94 17.92
C ALA A 313 36.92 -8.31 18.50
N LEU A 314 36.84 -7.54 19.59
CA LEU A 314 38.01 -6.95 20.22
C LEU A 314 38.86 -8.02 20.94
N PRO A 315 40.19 -7.94 20.88
CA PRO A 315 41.06 -8.82 21.63
C PRO A 315 40.89 -8.53 23.13
N VAL A 316 40.33 -9.50 23.84
CA VAL A 316 40.14 -9.47 25.29
C VAL A 316 41.24 -10.27 25.98
N ASP A 317 41.86 -9.71 27.01
CA ASP A 317 42.83 -10.40 27.84
C ASP A 317 42.14 -11.38 28.82
N GLU A 318 42.91 -12.20 29.55
CA GLU A 318 42.35 -13.19 30.50
C GLU A 318 41.51 -12.54 31.63
N VAL A 319 41.58 -11.22 31.81
CA VAL A 319 41.00 -10.49 32.93
C VAL A 319 39.69 -9.78 32.54
N THR A 320 39.59 -9.25 31.32
CA THR A 320 38.46 -8.40 30.90
C THR A 320 37.63 -9.07 29.81
N ARG A 321 36.42 -9.55 30.12
CA ARG A 321 35.52 -10.11 29.09
C ARG A 321 34.85 -8.97 28.31
N ALA A 322 34.52 -9.20 27.03
CA ALA A 322 33.90 -8.17 26.18
C ALA A 322 32.60 -7.58 26.76
N ARG A 323 31.87 -8.40 27.54
CA ARG A 323 30.65 -7.99 28.24
C ARG A 323 30.88 -7.00 29.40
N ASP A 324 32.11 -6.97 29.94
CA ASP A 324 32.52 -6.16 31.07
C ASP A 324 33.17 -4.82 30.61
N ILE A 325 33.32 -4.61 29.29
CA ILE A 325 33.82 -3.36 28.69
C ILE A 325 32.85 -2.21 28.96
N GLN A 326 33.38 -1.01 29.24
CA GLN A 326 32.58 0.19 29.48
C GLN A 326 32.06 0.80 28.18
N LEU A 327 30.86 1.40 28.24
CA LEU A 327 30.22 2.00 27.05
C LEU A 327 31.06 3.12 26.44
N GLU A 328 31.76 3.91 27.25
CA GLU A 328 32.63 4.97 26.75
C GLU A 328 33.77 4.48 25.84
N THR A 329 34.16 3.21 25.96
CA THR A 329 35.21 2.60 25.14
C THR A 329 34.72 2.27 23.73
N ILE A 330 33.41 2.03 23.55
CA ILE A 330 32.83 1.56 22.29
C ILE A 330 31.82 2.52 21.67
N MET A 331 31.47 3.61 22.36
CA MET A 331 30.51 4.58 21.87
C MET A 331 31.05 5.36 20.67
N SER A 332 30.15 5.71 19.76
CA SER A 332 30.41 6.75 18.76
C SER A 332 30.17 8.13 19.37
N SER A 333 31.08 9.07 19.11
CA SER A 333 31.03 10.45 19.61
C SER A 333 31.62 11.43 18.57
N PRO A 334 31.06 12.64 18.40
CA PRO A 334 29.84 13.16 19.05
C PRO A 334 28.57 12.49 18.50
N VAL A 335 27.48 12.56 19.26
CA VAL A 335 26.16 12.13 18.77
C VAL A 335 25.70 13.11 17.69
N LEU A 336 25.46 12.60 16.48
CA LEU A 336 24.84 13.39 15.42
C LEU A 336 23.33 13.49 15.66
N THR A 337 22.81 14.70 15.61
CA THR A 337 21.42 15.00 15.93
C THR A 337 20.67 15.65 14.76
N VAL A 338 19.35 15.79 14.89
CA VAL A 338 18.44 16.62 14.09
C VAL A 338 17.50 17.37 15.03
N SER A 339 16.91 18.48 14.56
CA SER A 339 15.86 19.19 15.31
C SER A 339 14.56 18.39 15.30
N GLU A 340 13.77 18.47 16.37
CA GLU A 340 12.39 17.94 16.38
C GLU A 340 11.48 18.60 15.33
N ASP A 341 11.78 19.85 14.97
CA ASP A 341 11.11 20.61 13.91
C ASP A 341 11.64 20.32 12.49
N ASP A 342 12.75 19.58 12.36
CA ASP A 342 13.27 19.19 11.06
C ASP A 342 12.29 18.22 10.36
N TYR A 343 12.39 18.12 9.04
CA TYR A 343 11.59 17.18 8.26
C TYR A 343 12.31 15.86 8.05
N MET A 344 11.56 14.78 7.81
CA MET A 344 12.09 13.42 7.64
C MET A 344 13.25 13.33 6.62
N HIS A 345 13.13 14.02 5.48
CA HIS A 345 14.17 14.03 4.44
C HIS A 345 15.52 14.58 4.95
N VAL A 346 15.52 15.50 5.92
CA VAL A 346 16.74 16.06 6.55
C VAL A 346 17.46 14.97 7.34
N ALA A 347 16.73 14.18 8.12
CA ALA A 347 17.29 13.06 8.85
C ALA A 347 17.84 11.98 7.91
N MET A 348 17.13 11.65 6.83
CA MET A 348 17.58 10.68 5.84
C MET A 348 18.87 11.12 5.13
N ALA A 349 18.91 12.37 4.66
CA ALA A 349 20.08 12.94 4.01
C ALA A 349 21.30 12.96 4.96
N ARG A 350 21.09 13.29 6.23
CA ARG A 350 22.14 13.29 7.25
C ARG A 350 22.63 11.87 7.56
N MET A 351 21.73 10.89 7.67
CA MET A 351 22.10 9.48 7.85
C MET A 351 22.94 8.96 6.69
N GLN A 352 22.54 9.23 5.44
CA GLN A 352 23.27 8.81 4.26
C GLN A 352 24.64 9.49 4.15
N LYS A 353 24.69 10.81 4.38
CA LYS A 353 25.93 11.59 4.32
C LYS A 353 26.99 11.10 5.31
N HIS A 354 26.57 10.66 6.49
CA HIS A 354 27.46 10.22 7.56
C HIS A 354 27.59 8.70 7.69
N ASP A 355 26.93 7.92 6.82
CA ASP A 355 26.85 6.45 6.85
C ASP A 355 26.44 5.88 8.24
N ILE A 356 25.43 6.50 8.84
CA ILE A 356 24.89 6.14 10.16
C ILE A 356 23.41 5.76 10.08
N ARG A 357 22.94 5.00 11.08
CA ARG A 357 21.56 4.49 11.13
C ARG A 357 20.70 5.08 12.23
N HIS A 358 21.28 5.92 13.08
CA HIS A 358 20.61 6.53 14.22
C HIS A 358 21.00 8.00 14.31
N LEU A 359 20.03 8.88 14.54
CA LEU A 359 20.26 10.29 14.87
C LEU A 359 19.53 10.61 16.16
N GLY A 360 20.17 11.35 17.07
CA GLY A 360 19.47 11.94 18.20
C GLY A 360 18.52 13.04 17.75
N VAL A 361 17.41 13.24 18.45
CA VAL A 361 16.48 14.34 18.20
C VAL A 361 16.59 15.32 19.36
N THR A 362 16.78 16.59 19.04
CA THR A 362 16.95 17.65 20.03
C THR A 362 15.91 18.76 19.88
N ASN A 363 15.48 19.32 21.00
CA ASN A 363 14.68 20.55 21.04
C ASN A 363 15.56 21.80 20.81
N PRO A 364 14.97 23.01 20.70
CA PRO A 364 15.72 24.27 20.53
C PRO A 364 16.74 24.55 21.63
N GLU A 365 16.53 24.04 22.85
CA GLU A 365 17.45 24.16 23.98
C GLU A 365 18.64 23.17 23.91
N GLY A 366 18.67 22.28 22.91
CA GLY A 366 19.73 21.30 22.71
C GLY A 366 19.60 20.02 23.54
N THR A 367 18.45 19.81 24.19
CA THR A 367 18.15 18.64 25.02
C THR A 367 17.71 17.47 24.14
N LEU A 368 18.20 16.25 24.41
CA LEU A 368 17.80 15.04 23.68
C LEU A 368 16.36 14.63 24.05
N THR A 369 15.40 14.87 23.16
CA THR A 369 13.98 14.54 23.35
C THR A 369 13.60 13.16 22.79
N GLY A 370 14.35 12.68 21.80
CA GLY A 370 14.09 11.39 21.16
C GLY A 370 15.23 10.92 20.26
N TYR A 371 14.97 9.93 19.43
CA TYR A 371 15.87 9.53 18.34
C TYR A 371 15.11 8.96 17.15
N VAL A 372 15.70 9.03 15.96
CA VAL A 372 15.19 8.38 14.75
C VAL A 372 16.15 7.28 14.29
N SER A 373 15.62 6.14 13.85
CA SER A 373 16.39 5.05 13.27
C SER A 373 16.06 4.83 11.79
N GLY A 374 17.05 4.42 11.00
CA GLY A 374 16.84 4.09 9.59
C GLY A 374 15.80 2.98 9.40
N ARG A 375 15.58 2.11 10.39
CA ARG A 375 14.52 1.09 10.34
C ARG A 375 13.12 1.69 10.47
N GLU A 376 12.93 2.65 11.38
CA GLU A 376 11.65 3.37 11.53
C GLU A 376 11.34 4.20 10.28
N LEU A 377 12.35 4.89 9.74
CA LEU A 377 12.22 5.61 8.47
C LEU A 377 11.94 4.66 7.29
N ASN A 378 12.49 3.44 7.31
CA ASN A 378 12.25 2.42 6.28
C ASN A 378 10.90 1.68 6.42
N ARG A 379 10.27 1.67 7.60
CA ARG A 379 8.92 1.10 7.79
C ARG A 379 7.84 1.88 7.03
N LEU A 380 8.15 3.10 6.61
CA LEU A 380 7.30 4.00 5.82
C LEU A 380 7.55 3.91 4.30
N ARG A 381 8.26 2.88 3.80
CA ARG A 381 8.75 2.83 2.42
C ARG A 381 7.68 2.91 1.33
N LEU A 382 7.63 4.07 0.68
CA LEU A 382 7.36 4.28 -0.75
C LEU A 382 8.71 4.32 -1.51
N THR A 383 9.38 3.19 -1.69
CA THR A 383 10.72 3.19 -2.33
C THR A 383 10.66 3.60 -3.81
N ASP A 384 9.61 3.22 -4.54
CA ASP A 384 9.52 3.46 -5.99
C ASP A 384 8.95 4.85 -6.34
N ALA A 385 8.03 5.39 -5.52
CA ALA A 385 7.50 6.74 -5.72
C ALA A 385 8.54 7.83 -5.40
N MET A 386 9.41 7.57 -4.42
CA MET A 386 10.52 8.46 -4.09
C MET A 386 11.56 8.50 -5.21
N VAL A 387 11.93 7.34 -5.76
CA VAL A 387 12.86 7.29 -6.90
C VAL A 387 12.28 8.03 -8.10
N ILE A 388 11.01 7.80 -8.44
CA ILE A 388 10.35 8.53 -9.54
C ILE A 388 10.34 10.04 -9.28
N GLY A 389 10.01 10.48 -8.05
CA GLY A 389 9.98 11.90 -7.71
C GLY A 389 11.36 12.56 -7.74
N ASP A 390 12.38 11.87 -7.24
CA ASP A 390 13.77 12.35 -7.25
C ASP A 390 14.32 12.42 -8.68
N ASP A 391 14.02 11.41 -9.51
CA ASP A 391 14.39 11.39 -10.93
C ASP A 391 13.72 12.53 -11.70
N ILE A 392 12.43 12.82 -11.42
CA ILE A 392 11.73 13.97 -12.00
C ILE A 392 12.38 15.29 -11.56
N ASN A 393 12.65 15.46 -10.27
CA ASN A 393 13.23 16.69 -9.74
C ASN A 393 14.65 16.97 -10.28
N GLN A 394 15.40 15.92 -10.58
CA GLN A 394 16.77 16.02 -11.13
C GLN A 394 16.82 16.04 -12.66
N ALA A 395 15.70 15.78 -13.36
CA ALA A 395 15.65 15.66 -14.81
C ALA A 395 16.11 16.95 -15.49
N ASN A 396 17.11 16.89 -16.38
CA ASN A 396 17.65 18.06 -17.08
C ASN A 396 16.93 18.36 -18.40
N ASN A 397 16.02 17.49 -18.81
CA ASN A 397 15.29 17.55 -20.08
C ASN A 397 14.00 16.71 -20.00
N SER A 398 13.15 16.86 -21.00
CA SER A 398 11.89 16.12 -21.12
C SER A 398 12.07 14.60 -21.23
N ASP A 399 13.16 14.12 -21.82
CA ASP A 399 13.42 12.67 -21.98
C ASP A 399 13.69 11.97 -20.64
N GLU A 400 14.50 12.58 -19.77
CA GLU A 400 14.75 12.11 -18.40
C GLU A 400 13.45 12.11 -17.58
N MET A 401 12.67 13.18 -17.68
CA MET A 401 11.36 13.28 -17.02
C MET A 401 10.40 12.19 -17.53
N SER A 402 10.38 11.94 -18.84
CA SER A 402 9.55 10.88 -19.45
C SER A 402 9.93 9.50 -18.95
N LYS A 403 11.23 9.20 -18.80
CA LYS A 403 11.71 7.93 -18.24
C LYS A 403 11.19 7.71 -16.82
N ALA A 404 11.24 8.73 -15.98
CA ALA A 404 10.74 8.66 -14.61
C ALA A 404 9.22 8.45 -14.58
N LEU A 405 8.46 9.25 -15.34
CA LEU A 405 6.99 9.16 -15.40
C LEU A 405 6.50 7.81 -15.93
N LYS A 406 7.26 7.12 -16.79
CA LYS A 406 6.96 5.76 -17.25
C LYS A 406 6.96 4.71 -16.13
N GLY A 407 7.52 5.02 -14.96
CA GLY A 407 7.44 4.17 -13.76
C GLY A 407 6.07 4.21 -13.07
N LEU A 408 5.26 5.25 -13.30
CA LEU A 408 3.97 5.45 -12.61
C LEU A 408 2.98 4.28 -12.72
N PRO A 409 2.79 3.64 -13.88
CA PRO A 409 1.86 2.52 -13.99
C PRO A 409 2.28 1.31 -13.16
N LEU A 410 3.58 1.01 -13.12
CA LEU A 410 4.12 -0.10 -12.32
C LEU A 410 3.99 0.17 -10.82
N LEU A 411 4.34 1.38 -10.38
CA LEU A 411 4.13 1.82 -9.01
C LEU A 411 2.65 1.72 -8.63
N SER A 412 1.76 2.26 -9.46
CA SER A 412 0.30 2.24 -9.22
C SER A 412 -0.23 0.83 -9.11
N LYS A 413 0.28 -0.10 -9.94
CA LYS A 413 -0.04 -1.52 -9.88
C LYS A 413 0.45 -2.14 -8.57
N SER A 414 1.70 -1.89 -8.16
CA SER A 414 2.24 -2.41 -6.89
C SER A 414 1.40 -1.96 -5.70
N LEU A 415 1.12 -0.66 -5.61
CA LEU A 415 0.29 -0.10 -4.53
C LEU A 415 -1.13 -0.69 -4.55
N MET A 416 -1.70 -0.94 -5.72
CA MET A 416 -3.02 -1.58 -5.84
C MET A 416 -2.98 -3.05 -5.41
N ASP A 417 -1.93 -3.79 -5.77
CA ASP A 417 -1.71 -5.20 -5.39
C ASP A 417 -1.46 -5.34 -3.87
N GLU A 418 -0.85 -4.33 -3.25
CA GLU A 418 -0.67 -4.20 -1.79
C GLU A 418 -1.95 -3.79 -1.04
N GLY A 419 -3.04 -3.52 -1.75
CA GLY A 419 -4.32 -3.16 -1.15
C GLY A 419 -4.40 -1.71 -0.66
N ILE A 420 -3.50 -0.83 -1.11
CA ILE A 420 -3.57 0.60 -0.82
C ILE A 420 -4.87 1.18 -1.40
N LYS A 421 -5.48 2.10 -0.66
CA LYS A 421 -6.72 2.73 -1.09
C LYS A 421 -6.47 3.57 -2.35
N ALA A 422 -7.31 3.40 -3.37
CA ALA A 422 -7.22 4.10 -4.65
C ALA A 422 -7.08 5.63 -4.55
N TYR A 423 -7.74 6.33 -3.63
CA TYR A 423 -7.53 7.77 -3.45
C TYR A 423 -6.10 8.12 -3.02
N ALA A 424 -5.45 7.27 -2.22
CA ALA A 424 -4.06 7.47 -1.81
C ALA A 424 -3.11 7.23 -2.99
N ILE A 425 -3.42 6.24 -3.85
CA ILE A 425 -2.68 6.02 -5.09
C ILE A 425 -2.83 7.22 -6.05
N ALA A 426 -4.03 7.77 -6.17
CA ALA A 426 -4.29 8.99 -6.96
C ALA A 426 -3.50 10.20 -6.42
N ALA A 427 -3.37 10.34 -5.11
CA ALA A 427 -2.55 11.37 -4.49
C ALA A 427 -1.06 11.21 -4.83
N VAL A 428 -0.55 9.97 -4.80
CA VAL A 428 0.82 9.65 -5.24
C VAL A 428 1.00 10.01 -6.72
N ILE A 429 0.12 9.58 -7.62
CA ILE A 429 0.20 9.92 -9.05
C ILE A 429 0.20 11.46 -9.24
N SER A 430 -0.72 12.16 -8.57
CA SER A 430 -0.83 13.61 -8.63
C SER A 430 0.41 14.33 -8.11
N SER A 431 1.10 13.77 -7.11
CA SER A 431 2.37 14.31 -6.63
C SER A 431 3.47 14.29 -7.69
N GLN A 432 3.51 13.24 -8.51
CA GLN A 432 4.50 13.13 -9.58
C GLN A 432 4.20 14.11 -10.72
N TYR A 433 2.92 14.35 -11.05
CA TYR A 433 2.55 15.40 -11.99
C TYR A 433 2.84 16.81 -11.48
N ARG A 434 2.71 17.06 -10.17
CA ARG A 434 3.15 18.32 -9.55
C ARG A 434 4.65 18.53 -9.66
N ALA A 435 5.43 17.48 -9.35
CA ALA A 435 6.88 17.53 -9.49
C ALA A 435 7.29 17.79 -10.95
N ALA A 436 6.64 17.11 -11.91
CA ALA A 436 6.88 17.29 -13.33
C ALA A 436 6.58 18.72 -13.80
N LEU A 437 5.44 19.31 -13.37
CA LEU A 437 5.10 20.69 -13.70
C LEU A 437 6.07 21.69 -13.05
N SER A 438 6.44 21.48 -11.78
CA SER A 438 7.44 22.30 -11.10
C SER A 438 8.78 22.28 -11.82
N ARG A 439 9.24 21.08 -12.20
CA ARG A 439 10.52 20.94 -12.92
C ARG A 439 10.45 21.55 -14.32
N SER A 440 9.32 21.39 -15.01
CA SER A 440 9.09 22.02 -16.32
C SER A 440 9.13 23.54 -16.24
N ALA A 441 8.60 24.12 -15.15
CA ALA A 441 8.67 25.55 -14.89
C ALA A 441 10.11 26.05 -14.66
N ASP A 442 10.89 25.31 -13.88
CA ASP A 442 12.31 25.61 -13.66
C ASP A 442 13.12 25.54 -14.97
N LEU A 443 12.98 24.46 -15.74
CA LEU A 443 13.65 24.32 -17.05
C LEU A 443 13.23 25.42 -18.04
N ALA A 444 11.94 25.75 -18.08
CA ALA A 444 11.43 26.83 -18.93
C ALA A 444 12.00 28.20 -18.53
N GLU A 445 12.09 28.49 -17.22
CA GLU A 445 12.70 29.73 -16.73
C GLU A 445 14.20 29.79 -17.07
N GLN A 446 14.92 28.69 -16.95
CA GLN A 446 16.34 28.60 -17.32
C GLN A 446 16.56 28.88 -18.81
N ILE A 447 15.71 28.33 -19.69
CA ILE A 447 15.74 28.61 -21.12
C ILE A 447 15.55 30.11 -21.37
N MET A 448 14.52 30.72 -20.78
CA MET A 448 14.25 32.15 -20.95
C MET A 448 15.37 33.03 -20.40
N CYS A 449 15.97 32.67 -19.27
CA CYS A 449 17.10 33.39 -18.69
C CYS A 449 18.36 33.29 -19.56
N ALA A 450 18.64 32.11 -20.15
CA ALA A 450 19.74 31.92 -21.08
C ALA A 450 19.59 32.79 -22.34
N ASP A 451 18.36 33.03 -22.79
CA ASP A 451 18.01 33.95 -23.88
C ASP A 451 18.06 35.44 -23.45
N GLY A 452 18.53 35.74 -22.24
CA GLY A 452 18.63 37.11 -21.72
C GLY A 452 17.29 37.72 -21.30
N LYS A 453 16.27 36.89 -21.05
CA LYS A 453 14.91 37.31 -20.67
C LYS A 453 14.55 36.86 -19.24
N PRO A 454 15.14 37.46 -18.18
CA PRO A 454 14.80 37.09 -16.80
C PRO A 454 13.36 37.49 -16.41
N PRO A 455 12.71 36.80 -15.45
CA PRO A 455 11.31 37.04 -15.08
C PRO A 455 10.99 38.51 -14.75
N PRO A 456 10.07 39.18 -15.47
CA PRO A 456 9.82 40.62 -15.32
C PRO A 456 9.14 40.99 -14.00
N ALA A 457 8.53 40.02 -13.31
CA ALA A 457 7.90 40.13 -12.01
C ALA A 457 8.03 38.81 -11.24
N GLU A 458 7.82 38.84 -9.92
CA GLU A 458 7.58 37.61 -9.16
C GLU A 458 6.32 36.91 -9.69
N TYR A 459 6.33 35.57 -9.71
CA TYR A 459 5.20 34.79 -10.20
C TYR A 459 5.09 33.46 -9.47
N ALA A 460 3.97 32.79 -9.66
CA ALA A 460 3.76 31.41 -9.27
C ALA A 460 3.09 30.62 -10.40
N VAL A 461 3.49 29.36 -10.52
CA VAL A 461 2.86 28.37 -11.39
C VAL A 461 1.90 27.54 -10.55
N LEU A 462 0.69 27.39 -11.04
CA LEU A 462 -0.41 26.71 -10.40
C LEU A 462 -0.76 25.46 -11.21
N ILE A 463 -0.81 24.30 -10.56
CA ILE A 463 -1.49 23.13 -11.13
C ILE A 463 -2.98 23.23 -10.80
N LEU A 464 -3.84 22.88 -11.75
CA LEU A 464 -5.29 23.01 -11.62
C LEU A 464 -5.99 21.64 -11.64
N GLY A 465 -7.31 21.64 -11.54
CA GLY A 465 -8.12 20.48 -11.84
C GLY A 465 -7.83 19.27 -10.94
N SER A 466 -7.81 18.07 -11.54
CA SER A 466 -7.67 16.82 -10.78
C SER A 466 -6.33 16.70 -10.07
N ALA A 467 -5.25 17.22 -10.65
CA ALA A 467 -3.91 17.13 -10.05
C ALA A 467 -3.78 18.11 -8.87
N GLY A 468 -4.42 19.29 -8.96
CA GLY A 468 -4.51 20.24 -7.86
C GLY A 468 -5.33 19.72 -6.67
N ARG A 469 -6.29 18.82 -6.91
CA ARG A 469 -7.07 18.11 -5.87
C ARG A 469 -6.42 16.83 -5.34
N GLU A 470 -5.29 16.42 -5.90
CA GLU A 470 -4.64 15.14 -5.59
C GLU A 470 -5.46 13.91 -6.02
N GLU A 471 -6.18 14.02 -7.13
CA GLU A 471 -7.13 13.02 -7.64
C GLU A 471 -6.82 12.57 -9.09
N SER A 472 -5.69 12.98 -9.66
CA SER A 472 -5.28 12.54 -11.00
C SER A 472 -4.94 11.06 -11.06
N LEU A 473 -5.18 10.48 -12.24
CA LEU A 473 -4.87 9.09 -12.59
C LEU A 473 -3.89 9.07 -13.78
N LEU A 474 -3.61 7.89 -14.34
CA LEU A 474 -2.58 7.68 -15.36
C LEU A 474 -2.92 8.29 -16.74
N ALA A 475 -4.19 8.61 -16.99
CA ALA A 475 -4.65 9.35 -18.18
C ALA A 475 -4.83 10.84 -17.87
N ALA A 476 -3.77 11.51 -17.41
CA ALA A 476 -3.79 12.93 -17.14
C ALA A 476 -3.36 13.76 -18.35
N ASP A 477 -3.98 14.92 -18.50
CA ASP A 477 -3.54 16.05 -19.31
C ASP A 477 -2.92 17.14 -18.41
N GLN A 478 -2.39 18.19 -19.04
CA GLN A 478 -1.78 19.31 -18.33
C GLN A 478 -2.77 20.48 -18.13
N ASP A 479 -3.25 20.63 -16.90
CA ASP A 479 -4.05 21.79 -16.48
C ASP A 479 -3.20 22.71 -15.59
N HIS A 480 -2.80 23.88 -16.10
CA HIS A 480 -1.97 24.83 -15.35
C HIS A 480 -2.26 26.30 -15.66
N ALA A 481 -1.92 27.15 -14.69
CA ALA A 481 -2.02 28.60 -14.80
C ALA A 481 -0.79 29.31 -14.21
N ILE A 482 -0.55 30.53 -14.65
CA ILE A 482 0.44 31.44 -14.08
C ILE A 482 -0.30 32.63 -13.42
N ILE A 483 0.15 32.95 -12.21
CA ILE A 483 -0.15 34.22 -11.54
C ILE A 483 1.13 35.01 -11.36
N TYR A 484 1.17 36.24 -11.85
CA TYR A 484 2.32 37.13 -11.66
C TYR A 484 1.96 38.39 -10.86
N GLY A 485 2.96 38.99 -10.22
CA GLY A 485 2.80 40.19 -9.40
C GLY A 485 2.41 41.41 -10.23
N ASP A 486 1.61 42.30 -9.65
CA ASP A 486 1.16 43.54 -10.31
C ASP A 486 2.29 44.57 -10.54
N LYS A 487 3.48 44.33 -9.99
CA LYS A 487 4.67 45.17 -10.18
C LYS A 487 5.65 44.46 -11.11
N SER A 488 5.78 44.96 -12.33
CA SER A 488 6.69 44.46 -13.35
C SER A 488 7.81 45.45 -13.69
N ARG A 489 8.90 44.92 -14.24
CA ARG A 489 10.01 45.70 -14.83
C ARG A 489 9.71 46.16 -16.27
N LEU A 490 8.77 45.49 -16.95
CA LEU A 490 8.31 45.79 -18.31
C LEU A 490 6.90 46.41 -18.27
N ASP A 491 6.42 46.95 -19.39
CA ASP A 491 5.01 47.33 -19.51
C ASP A 491 4.06 46.11 -19.46
N ASP A 492 2.76 46.35 -19.29
CA ASP A 492 1.76 45.29 -19.08
C ASP A 492 1.69 44.30 -20.26
N ALA A 493 1.79 44.79 -21.50
CA ALA A 493 1.69 43.96 -22.69
C ALA A 493 2.94 43.08 -22.87
N ALA A 494 4.13 43.65 -22.66
CA ALA A 494 5.39 42.92 -22.72
C ALA A 494 5.54 41.93 -21.55
N THR A 495 5.02 42.27 -20.37
CA THR A 495 4.97 41.36 -19.21
C THR A 495 4.07 40.16 -19.49
N GLN A 496 2.87 40.41 -20.01
CA GLN A 496 1.94 39.34 -20.40
C GLN A 496 2.57 38.41 -21.44
N ALA A 497 3.14 38.96 -22.52
CA ALA A 497 3.78 38.18 -23.57
C ALA A 497 4.96 37.33 -23.04
N TRP A 498 5.72 37.85 -22.07
CA TRP A 498 6.79 37.09 -21.43
C TRP A 498 6.25 35.86 -20.69
N PHE A 499 5.20 36.02 -19.87
CA PHE A 499 4.65 34.90 -19.12
C PHE A 499 3.88 33.91 -19.98
N GLU A 500 3.24 34.35 -21.07
CA GLU A 500 2.66 33.44 -22.07
C GLU A 500 3.76 32.63 -22.77
N GLN A 501 4.90 33.25 -23.09
CA GLN A 501 6.05 32.53 -23.63
C GLN A 501 6.59 31.50 -22.62
N LEU A 502 6.70 31.84 -21.33
CA LEU A 502 7.04 30.88 -20.28
C LEU A 502 6.05 29.72 -20.24
N GLY A 503 4.75 30.03 -20.26
CA GLY A 503 3.67 29.04 -20.27
C GLY A 503 3.73 28.11 -21.48
N GLN A 504 4.15 28.62 -22.65
CA GLN A 504 4.36 27.81 -23.85
C GLN A 504 5.54 26.85 -23.67
N HIS A 505 6.68 27.30 -23.17
CA HIS A 505 7.82 26.42 -22.87
C HIS A 505 7.47 25.33 -21.85
N ILE A 506 6.72 25.66 -20.80
CA ILE A 506 6.22 24.67 -19.83
C ILE A 506 5.37 23.62 -20.53
N ALA A 507 4.43 24.06 -21.38
CA ALA A 507 3.52 23.14 -22.06
C ALA A 507 4.24 22.20 -23.03
N ASP A 508 5.23 22.71 -23.76
CA ASP A 508 6.07 21.92 -24.66
C ASP A 508 6.92 20.88 -23.91
N ILE A 509 7.52 21.25 -22.77
CA ILE A 509 8.32 20.32 -21.96
C ILE A 509 7.45 19.20 -21.39
N MET A 510 6.26 19.54 -20.87
CA MET A 510 5.31 18.57 -20.32
C MET A 510 4.81 17.59 -21.40
N ASP A 511 4.47 18.10 -22.59
CA ASP A 511 4.05 17.27 -23.73
C ASP A 511 5.16 16.32 -24.16
N ALA A 512 6.39 16.82 -24.31
CA ALA A 512 7.56 16.02 -24.63
C ALA A 512 7.91 14.99 -23.53
N ALA A 513 7.58 15.27 -22.27
CA ALA A 513 7.73 14.32 -21.16
C ALA A 513 6.65 13.21 -21.18
N GLY A 514 5.59 13.37 -21.97
CA GLY A 514 4.50 12.40 -22.11
C GLY A 514 3.20 12.79 -21.41
N ILE A 515 3.04 14.06 -21.00
CA ILE A 515 1.79 14.61 -20.45
C ILE A 515 1.16 15.52 -21.51
N PRO A 516 0.18 15.02 -22.28
CA PRO A 516 -0.26 15.67 -23.50
C PRO A 516 -0.95 17.00 -23.24
N TYR A 517 -0.84 17.91 -24.22
CA TYR A 517 -1.62 19.15 -24.27
C TYR A 517 -3.10 18.97 -23.87
N CYS A 518 -3.59 19.86 -23.01
CA CYS A 518 -4.99 19.85 -22.61
C CYS A 518 -5.91 20.20 -23.79
N THR A 519 -6.81 19.29 -24.13
CA THR A 519 -7.79 19.48 -25.22
C THR A 519 -8.76 20.64 -24.96
N GLY A 520 -8.98 20.98 -23.69
CA GLY A 520 -9.80 22.14 -23.26
C GLY A 520 -9.04 23.47 -23.24
N GLY A 521 -7.74 23.49 -23.54
CA GLY A 521 -6.94 24.71 -23.57
C GLY A 521 -6.66 25.32 -22.18
N VAL A 522 -6.63 24.50 -21.13
CA VAL A 522 -6.40 24.92 -19.73
C VAL A 522 -4.91 25.04 -19.44
N MET A 523 -4.22 25.95 -20.14
CA MET A 523 -2.76 26.06 -20.07
C MET A 523 -2.30 27.52 -20.06
N ALA A 524 -1.23 27.78 -19.30
CA ALA A 524 -0.65 29.11 -19.11
C ALA A 524 0.00 29.71 -20.36
N ASN A 525 0.02 29.01 -21.50
CA ASN A 525 0.43 29.54 -22.80
C ASN A 525 -0.63 30.45 -23.45
N SER A 526 -1.72 30.73 -22.74
CA SER A 526 -2.80 31.58 -23.21
C SER A 526 -3.13 32.66 -22.18
N GLU A 527 -3.59 33.82 -22.66
CA GLU A 527 -4.00 34.93 -21.80
C GLU A 527 -5.04 34.51 -20.76
N ARG A 528 -5.89 33.54 -21.11
CA ARG A 528 -6.96 33.03 -20.23
C ARG A 528 -6.42 32.48 -18.91
N TRP A 529 -5.25 31.82 -18.93
CA TRP A 529 -4.67 31.13 -17.77
C TRP A 529 -3.34 31.74 -17.32
N CYS A 530 -2.97 32.88 -17.88
CA CYS A 530 -1.76 33.61 -17.53
C CYS A 530 -2.13 35.07 -17.25
N LYS A 531 -2.17 35.47 -15.98
CA LYS A 531 -2.68 36.80 -15.58
C LYS A 531 -1.97 37.35 -14.34
N SER A 532 -1.98 38.67 -14.17
CA SER A 532 -1.56 39.29 -12.91
C SER A 532 -2.53 38.96 -11.77
N LEU A 533 -2.08 39.11 -10.52
CA LEU A 533 -2.93 38.93 -9.34
C LEU A 533 -4.21 39.79 -9.41
N ARG A 534 -4.08 41.07 -9.80
CA ARG A 534 -5.22 41.98 -9.95
C ARG A 534 -6.19 41.49 -11.04
N THR A 535 -5.66 41.07 -12.19
CA THR A 535 -6.49 40.63 -13.32
C THR A 535 -7.17 39.28 -13.02
N TRP A 536 -6.51 38.37 -12.29
CA TRP A 536 -7.14 37.16 -11.77
C TRP A 536 -8.32 37.47 -10.84
N GLU A 537 -8.17 38.42 -9.92
CA GLU A 537 -9.27 38.83 -9.03
C GLU A 537 -10.46 39.37 -9.82
N GLN A 538 -10.22 40.22 -10.82
CA GLN A 538 -11.27 40.76 -11.69
C GLN A 538 -11.94 39.65 -12.50
N THR A 539 -11.17 38.69 -12.99
CA THR A 539 -11.65 37.53 -13.76
C THR A 539 -12.60 36.69 -12.92
N VAL A 540 -12.22 36.33 -11.69
CA VAL A 540 -13.07 35.57 -10.76
C VAL A 540 -14.34 36.34 -10.39
N LYS A 541 -14.25 37.65 -10.13
CA LYS A 541 -15.45 38.49 -9.93
C LYS A 541 -16.39 38.46 -11.14
N GLY A 542 -15.82 38.51 -12.34
CA GLY A 542 -16.58 38.41 -13.58
C GLY A 542 -17.28 37.06 -13.75
N TRP A 543 -16.59 35.95 -13.46
CA TRP A 543 -17.18 34.61 -13.49
C TRP A 543 -18.37 34.49 -12.55
N ILE A 544 -18.21 34.96 -11.31
CA ILE A 544 -19.26 34.91 -10.28
C ILE A 544 -20.45 35.80 -10.65
N ALA A 545 -20.20 36.98 -11.20
CA ALA A 545 -21.25 37.92 -11.57
C ALA A 545 -22.08 37.48 -12.80
N ARG A 546 -21.43 36.86 -13.80
CA ARG A 546 -22.11 36.40 -15.01
C ARG A 546 -22.78 35.04 -14.84
N GLY A 547 -22.09 34.11 -14.19
CA GLY A 547 -22.59 32.76 -13.94
C GLY A 547 -23.00 31.97 -15.19
N SER A 548 -22.34 32.19 -16.33
CA SER A 548 -22.59 31.39 -17.54
C SER A 548 -22.08 29.95 -17.37
N ALA A 549 -22.56 29.01 -18.19
CA ALA A 549 -22.10 27.61 -18.15
C ALA A 549 -20.57 27.48 -18.32
N GLU A 550 -19.96 28.34 -19.15
CA GLU A 550 -18.50 28.41 -19.33
C GLU A 550 -17.81 28.96 -18.07
N ASP A 551 -18.38 29.98 -17.41
CA ASP A 551 -17.84 30.55 -16.18
C ASP A 551 -17.86 29.54 -15.02
N VAL A 552 -18.91 28.71 -14.94
CA VAL A 552 -19.00 27.61 -13.94
C VAL A 552 -17.89 26.57 -14.16
N LEU A 553 -17.68 26.15 -15.41
CA LEU A 553 -16.60 25.22 -15.74
C LEU A 553 -15.23 25.79 -15.36
N HIS A 554 -14.98 27.07 -15.65
CA HIS A 554 -13.74 27.73 -15.25
C HIS A 554 -13.55 27.76 -13.74
N VAL A 555 -14.61 28.04 -12.97
CA VAL A 555 -14.58 27.99 -11.50
C VAL A 555 -14.24 26.57 -11.01
N ASP A 556 -14.86 25.55 -11.61
CA ASP A 556 -14.65 24.16 -11.22
C ASP A 556 -13.23 23.66 -11.47
N ILE A 557 -12.57 24.19 -12.50
CA ILE A 557 -11.18 23.87 -12.80
C ILE A 557 -10.24 24.69 -11.91
N PHE A 558 -10.53 25.99 -11.75
CA PHE A 558 -9.59 26.94 -11.14
C PHE A 558 -9.60 26.93 -9.62
N PHE A 559 -10.75 26.76 -8.94
CA PHE A 559 -10.83 26.93 -7.48
C PHE A 559 -10.01 25.92 -6.68
N ASP A 560 -9.61 24.82 -7.32
CA ASP A 560 -8.86 23.73 -6.72
C ASP A 560 -7.40 23.69 -7.16
N TYR A 561 -6.78 24.87 -7.30
CA TYR A 561 -5.38 24.95 -7.66
C TYR A 561 -4.42 24.63 -6.51
N HIS A 562 -3.22 24.21 -6.86
CA HIS A 562 -2.09 24.10 -5.95
C HIS A 562 -0.86 24.80 -6.54
N CYS A 563 -0.14 25.58 -5.73
CA CYS A 563 1.09 26.25 -6.17
C CYS A 563 2.22 25.23 -6.24
N VAL A 564 2.90 25.11 -7.39
CA VAL A 564 3.97 24.12 -7.58
C VAL A 564 5.35 24.76 -7.77
N TYR A 565 5.41 26.01 -8.25
CA TYR A 565 6.67 26.71 -8.50
C TYR A 565 6.51 28.22 -8.25
N GLY A 566 7.58 28.88 -7.82
CA GLY A 566 7.62 30.33 -7.59
C GLY A 566 7.04 30.80 -6.25
N ASN A 567 6.52 32.03 -6.21
CA ASN A 567 6.08 32.73 -5.02
C ASN A 567 4.70 32.26 -4.53
N ALA A 568 4.69 31.32 -3.59
CA ALA A 568 3.48 30.74 -3.01
C ALA A 568 2.57 31.77 -2.28
N GLN A 569 3.10 32.94 -1.89
CA GLN A 569 2.32 34.00 -1.28
C GLN A 569 1.37 34.67 -2.30
N LEU A 570 1.71 34.71 -3.59
CA LEU A 570 0.79 35.19 -4.64
C LEU A 570 -0.45 34.29 -4.74
N ALA A 571 -0.22 32.98 -4.81
CA ALA A 571 -1.28 31.97 -4.82
C ALA A 571 -2.15 32.08 -3.55
N SER A 572 -1.53 32.14 -2.36
CA SER A 572 -2.27 32.25 -1.10
C SER A 572 -3.12 33.54 -1.01
N LYS A 573 -2.61 34.66 -1.51
CA LYS A 573 -3.36 35.93 -1.59
C LYS A 573 -4.59 35.79 -2.50
N LEU A 574 -4.44 35.17 -3.66
CA LEU A 574 -5.55 34.94 -4.57
C LEU A 574 -6.61 34.04 -3.92
N GLN A 575 -6.22 32.95 -3.24
CA GLN A 575 -7.16 32.04 -2.58
C GLN A 575 -8.01 32.77 -1.54
N ASN A 576 -7.38 33.59 -0.69
CA ASN A 576 -8.07 34.37 0.32
C ASN A 576 -9.07 35.37 -0.29
N ARG A 577 -8.72 35.98 -1.44
CA ARG A 577 -9.62 36.86 -2.19
C ARG A 577 -10.79 36.08 -2.78
N ILE A 578 -10.57 34.92 -3.38
CA ILE A 578 -11.63 34.06 -3.92
C ILE A 578 -12.65 33.70 -2.83
N ILE A 579 -12.18 33.22 -1.67
CA ILE A 579 -13.04 32.90 -0.53
C ILE A 579 -13.89 34.11 -0.13
N THR A 580 -13.28 35.29 -0.08
CA THR A 580 -13.99 36.53 0.28
C THR A 580 -15.03 36.93 -0.75
N ILE A 581 -14.75 36.76 -2.05
CA ILE A 581 -15.67 37.11 -3.14
C ILE A 581 -16.88 36.16 -3.16
N VAL A 582 -16.65 34.87 -2.94
CA VAL A 582 -17.70 33.83 -3.00
C VAL A 582 -18.58 33.84 -1.75
N LYS A 583 -18.04 34.26 -0.61
CA LYS A 583 -18.78 34.31 0.65
C LYS A 583 -20.05 35.17 0.52
N GLY A 584 -21.20 34.53 0.73
CA GLY A 584 -22.52 35.19 0.67
C GLY A 584 -23.15 35.28 -0.72
N GLN A 585 -22.53 34.72 -1.77
CA GLN A 585 -23.07 34.73 -3.13
C GLN A 585 -24.02 33.53 -3.36
N LEU A 586 -25.21 33.57 -2.74
CA LEU A 586 -26.18 32.47 -2.81
C LEU A 586 -26.66 32.15 -4.24
N ASP A 587 -26.86 33.16 -5.09
CA ASP A 587 -27.31 32.95 -6.47
C ASP A 587 -26.23 32.28 -7.32
N PHE A 588 -24.96 32.59 -7.07
CA PHE A 588 -23.85 31.90 -7.71
C PHE A 588 -23.76 30.43 -7.25
N LEU A 589 -23.97 30.14 -5.97
CA LEU A 589 -24.03 28.76 -5.47
C LEU A 589 -25.20 27.97 -6.08
N LYS A 590 -26.35 28.60 -6.33
CA LYS A 590 -27.47 28.00 -7.08
C LYS A 590 -27.08 27.65 -8.51
N LEU A 591 -26.37 28.54 -9.19
CA LEU A 591 -25.90 28.30 -10.55
C LEU A 591 -24.88 27.16 -10.60
N LEU A 592 -23.95 27.10 -9.64
CA LEU A 592 -23.03 25.96 -9.53
C LEU A 592 -23.79 24.65 -9.31
N ALA A 593 -24.76 24.61 -8.38
CA ALA A 593 -25.54 23.41 -8.10
C ALA A 593 -26.39 22.96 -9.31
N GLY A 594 -26.98 23.89 -10.05
CA GLY A 594 -27.81 23.61 -11.23
C GLY A 594 -27.04 23.28 -12.50
N ASN A 595 -25.73 23.52 -12.54
CA ASN A 595 -24.88 23.21 -13.70
C ASN A 595 -24.10 21.89 -13.55
N ILE A 596 -24.23 21.21 -12.40
CA ILE A 596 -23.69 19.87 -12.21
C ILE A 596 -24.33 18.95 -13.26
N PRO A 597 -23.55 18.17 -14.03
CA PRO A 597 -24.07 17.32 -15.09
C PRO A 597 -25.19 16.39 -14.60
N SER A 598 -26.44 16.78 -14.85
CA SER A 598 -27.64 16.05 -14.44
C SER A 598 -28.00 14.90 -15.40
N SER A 599 -27.18 14.66 -16.43
CA SER A 599 -27.51 13.77 -17.55
C SER A 599 -27.48 12.29 -17.17
N ASN A 600 -28.60 11.79 -16.63
CA ASN A 600 -28.97 10.38 -16.38
C ASN A 600 -27.94 9.50 -15.64
N ALA A 601 -26.84 10.04 -15.09
CA ALA A 601 -25.70 9.26 -14.55
C ALA A 601 -25.19 8.16 -15.53
N GLY A 602 -25.38 8.36 -16.83
CA GLY A 602 -25.11 7.36 -17.86
C GLY A 602 -25.96 6.07 -17.71
N ILE A 603 -27.24 6.19 -17.37
CA ILE A 603 -28.19 5.08 -17.23
C ILE A 603 -29.01 4.89 -18.53
N THR A 604 -29.12 3.65 -19.01
CA THR A 604 -30.02 3.28 -20.12
C THR A 604 -31.46 3.12 -19.62
N PHE A 605 -32.45 3.14 -20.53
CA PHE A 605 -33.88 2.98 -20.18
C PHE A 605 -34.16 1.72 -19.32
N TRP A 606 -33.35 0.67 -19.45
CA TRP A 606 -33.46 -0.59 -18.70
C TRP A 606 -32.57 -0.66 -17.45
N GLY A 607 -31.98 0.46 -17.00
CA GLY A 607 -31.11 0.49 -15.81
C GLY A 607 -29.72 -0.12 -16.03
N GLY A 608 -29.23 -0.10 -17.26
CA GLY A 608 -27.86 -0.48 -17.65
C GLY A 608 -26.94 0.73 -17.83
N PHE A 609 -25.66 0.50 -18.15
CA PHE A 609 -24.68 1.56 -18.39
C PHE A 609 -24.74 2.04 -19.84
N VAL A 610 -24.92 3.34 -20.05
CA VAL A 610 -24.74 3.99 -21.36
C VAL A 610 -23.26 3.87 -21.71
N SER A 611 -22.95 2.95 -22.62
CA SER A 611 -21.58 2.60 -22.97
C SER A 611 -21.31 2.97 -24.41
N GLU A 612 -20.11 3.49 -24.67
CA GLU A 612 -19.58 3.76 -26.00
C GLU A 612 -18.61 2.62 -26.33
N ASN A 613 -18.90 1.84 -27.38
CA ASN A 613 -18.12 0.65 -27.75
C ASN A 613 -17.90 -0.35 -26.60
N GLY A 614 -18.93 -0.57 -25.75
CA GLY A 614 -18.86 -1.48 -24.60
C GLY A 614 -18.17 -0.91 -23.36
N ARG A 615 -17.61 0.30 -23.44
CA ARG A 615 -16.96 0.95 -22.30
C ARG A 615 -17.81 2.10 -21.73
N PHE A 616 -17.84 2.21 -20.40
CA PHE A 616 -18.59 3.22 -19.66
C PHE A 616 -17.66 4.34 -19.19
N ASN A 617 -18.00 5.60 -19.50
CA ASN A 617 -17.23 6.75 -19.07
C ASN A 617 -17.51 7.10 -17.60
N VAL A 618 -16.62 6.67 -16.69
CA VAL A 618 -16.80 6.86 -15.25
C VAL A 618 -16.56 8.32 -14.84
N LYS A 619 -15.59 9.00 -15.46
CA LYS A 619 -15.25 10.39 -15.12
C LYS A 619 -16.43 11.32 -15.35
N ARG A 620 -16.99 11.28 -16.56
CA ARG A 620 -18.12 12.14 -16.95
C ARG A 620 -19.40 11.83 -16.17
N ASN A 621 -19.70 10.55 -15.97
CA ASN A 621 -21.01 10.14 -15.45
C ASN A 621 -21.07 10.03 -13.93
N LEU A 622 -19.93 9.85 -13.23
CA LEU A 622 -19.90 9.60 -11.79
C LEU A 622 -18.91 10.49 -11.03
N LEU A 623 -17.63 10.51 -11.42
CA LEU A 623 -16.62 11.25 -10.65
C LEU A 623 -16.87 12.76 -10.66
N LEU A 624 -17.09 13.36 -11.83
CA LEU A 624 -17.31 14.81 -11.94
C LEU A 624 -18.52 15.29 -11.12
N PRO A 625 -19.73 14.69 -11.26
CA PRO A 625 -20.88 15.08 -10.44
C PRO A 625 -20.62 15.01 -8.94
N ILE A 626 -19.91 13.97 -8.47
CA ILE A 626 -19.61 13.80 -7.05
C ILE A 626 -18.61 14.88 -6.56
N VAL A 627 -17.53 15.09 -7.31
CA VAL A 627 -16.49 16.10 -6.98
C VAL A 627 -17.10 17.49 -6.94
N GLU A 628 -17.90 17.86 -7.95
CA GLU A 628 -18.56 19.16 -8.04
C GLU A 628 -19.56 19.35 -6.89
N SER A 629 -20.35 18.33 -6.56
CA SER A 629 -21.27 18.38 -5.41
C SER A 629 -20.54 18.66 -4.09
N LEU A 630 -19.45 17.93 -3.83
CA LEU A 630 -18.63 18.12 -2.63
C LEU A 630 -17.97 19.49 -2.61
N ARG A 631 -17.54 20.02 -3.77
CA ARG A 631 -16.99 21.36 -3.89
C ARG A 631 -18.03 22.42 -3.56
N VAL A 632 -19.21 22.37 -4.17
CA VAL A 632 -20.28 23.37 -3.95
C VAL A 632 -20.67 23.43 -2.47
N LEU A 633 -20.84 22.28 -1.82
CA LEU A 633 -21.11 22.21 -0.38
C LEU A 633 -19.96 22.77 0.46
N SER A 634 -18.72 22.45 0.09
CA SER A 634 -17.54 22.94 0.82
C SER A 634 -17.41 24.45 0.71
N VAL A 635 -17.58 24.99 -0.50
CA VAL A 635 -17.54 26.42 -0.77
C VAL A 635 -18.65 27.16 -0.03
N SER A 636 -19.88 26.62 -0.01
CA SER A 636 -21.00 27.24 0.72
C SER A 636 -20.78 27.31 2.23
N ARG A 637 -19.96 26.40 2.78
CA ARG A 637 -19.57 26.35 4.20
C ARG A 637 -18.18 26.93 4.47
N SER A 638 -17.57 27.61 3.50
CA SER A 638 -16.22 28.21 3.62
C SER A 638 -15.14 27.20 4.02
N ILE A 639 -15.29 25.93 3.63
CA ILE A 639 -14.29 24.88 3.82
C ILE A 639 -13.20 25.04 2.76
N SER A 640 -11.95 25.20 3.20
CA SER A 640 -10.78 25.41 2.34
C SER A 640 -10.16 24.13 1.76
N ALA A 641 -10.68 22.95 2.12
CA ALA A 641 -10.21 21.68 1.57
C ALA A 641 -10.43 21.62 0.05
N ARG A 642 -9.45 21.04 -0.64
CA ARG A 642 -9.45 20.87 -2.11
C ARG A 642 -9.75 19.43 -2.51
N ASN A 643 -9.18 18.47 -1.79
CA ASN A 643 -9.41 17.05 -2.00
C ASN A 643 -10.85 16.67 -1.64
N SER A 644 -11.51 15.89 -2.47
CA SER A 644 -12.94 15.58 -2.31
C SER A 644 -13.23 14.67 -1.11
N VAL A 645 -12.31 13.76 -0.75
CA VAL A 645 -12.45 12.94 0.46
C VAL A 645 -12.34 13.82 1.70
N GLU A 646 -11.34 14.70 1.75
CA GLU A 646 -11.16 15.66 2.85
C GLU A 646 -12.35 16.62 2.97
N ARG A 647 -12.93 17.06 1.84
CA ARG A 647 -14.16 17.84 1.80
C ARG A 647 -15.32 17.12 2.46
N ALA A 648 -15.56 15.86 2.08
CA ALA A 648 -16.64 15.06 2.66
C ALA A 648 -16.46 14.91 4.18
N GLU A 649 -15.24 14.62 4.64
CA GLU A 649 -14.93 14.50 6.07
C GLU A 649 -15.18 15.81 6.84
N LYS A 650 -14.70 16.95 6.32
CA LYS A 650 -14.93 18.26 6.95
C LYS A 650 -16.39 18.68 6.91
N LEU A 651 -17.12 18.38 5.84
CA LEU A 651 -18.55 18.65 5.73
C LEU A 651 -19.34 17.90 6.80
N MET A 652 -19.03 16.62 7.02
CA MET A 652 -19.67 15.81 8.07
C MET A 652 -19.43 16.37 9.48
N ALA A 653 -18.27 16.98 9.73
CA ALA A 653 -17.97 17.61 11.02
C ALA A 653 -18.81 18.88 11.31
N THR A 654 -19.45 19.47 10.30
CA THR A 654 -20.28 20.69 10.48
C THR A 654 -21.69 20.43 11.02
N GLY A 655 -22.12 19.17 11.16
CA GLY A 655 -23.37 18.76 11.81
C GLY A 655 -24.68 18.99 11.02
N SER A 656 -24.68 19.89 10.03
CA SER A 656 -25.87 20.21 9.19
C SER A 656 -25.77 19.61 7.78
N ILE A 657 -25.28 18.37 7.67
CA ILE A 657 -25.06 17.68 6.40
C ILE A 657 -25.61 16.24 6.48
N PRO A 658 -26.35 15.74 5.47
CA PRO A 658 -26.88 14.39 5.46
C PRO A 658 -25.78 13.31 5.49
N PRO A 659 -26.00 12.17 6.18
CA PRO A 659 -25.06 11.05 6.19
C PRO A 659 -24.68 10.52 4.80
N GLU A 660 -25.53 10.72 3.80
CA GLU A 660 -25.34 10.34 2.40
C GLU A 660 -24.11 11.03 1.78
N ILE A 661 -23.71 12.21 2.27
CA ILE A 661 -22.47 12.87 1.83
C ILE A 661 -21.23 12.04 2.16
N ARG A 662 -21.24 11.29 3.27
CA ARG A 662 -20.15 10.37 3.59
C ARG A 662 -20.02 9.25 2.56
N LEU A 663 -21.15 8.77 2.03
CA LEU A 663 -21.15 7.71 1.02
C LEU A 663 -20.52 8.19 -0.30
N LEU A 664 -20.54 9.50 -0.58
CA LEU A 664 -19.89 10.05 -1.78
C LEU A 664 -18.37 9.85 -1.77
N ALA A 665 -17.71 9.94 -0.61
CA ALA A 665 -16.28 9.67 -0.49
C ALA A 665 -15.96 8.19 -0.77
N GLU A 666 -16.82 7.28 -0.30
CA GLU A 666 -16.72 5.85 -0.59
C GLU A 666 -16.97 5.55 -2.07
N ASP A 667 -17.89 6.28 -2.69
CA ASP A 667 -18.20 6.17 -4.12
C ASP A 667 -17.03 6.63 -5.00
N LEU A 668 -16.40 7.75 -4.65
CA LEU A 668 -15.17 8.21 -5.30
C LEU A 668 -14.10 7.11 -5.25
N GLN A 669 -13.88 6.51 -4.08
CA GLN A 669 -12.91 5.44 -3.92
C GLN A 669 -13.19 4.25 -4.84
N VAL A 670 -14.45 3.84 -5.00
CA VAL A 670 -14.83 2.76 -5.92
C VAL A 670 -14.57 3.16 -7.37
N CYS A 671 -15.02 4.35 -7.79
CA CYS A 671 -14.87 4.83 -9.15
C CYS A 671 -13.39 5.01 -9.55
N ILE A 672 -12.58 5.63 -8.69
CA ILE A 672 -11.13 5.80 -8.87
C ILE A 672 -10.46 4.44 -9.03
N ARG A 673 -10.80 3.46 -8.17
CA ARG A 673 -10.23 2.11 -8.25
C ARG A 673 -10.54 1.43 -9.60
N LEU A 674 -11.78 1.52 -10.07
CA LEU A 674 -12.20 0.89 -11.32
C LEU A 674 -11.50 1.53 -12.52
N VAL A 675 -11.41 2.86 -12.56
CA VAL A 675 -10.71 3.57 -13.64
C VAL A 675 -9.22 3.25 -13.62
N LEU A 676 -8.58 3.32 -12.46
CA LEU A 676 -7.15 3.05 -12.34
C LEU A 676 -6.80 1.60 -12.74
N ARG A 677 -7.62 0.62 -12.33
CA ARG A 677 -7.44 -0.78 -12.74
C ARG A 677 -7.55 -0.94 -14.26
N GLN A 678 -8.52 -0.28 -14.89
CA GLN A 678 -8.66 -0.29 -16.34
C GLN A 678 -7.45 0.35 -17.02
N GLN A 679 -6.98 1.50 -16.54
CA GLN A 679 -5.83 2.20 -17.12
C GLN A 679 -4.54 1.37 -17.04
N ILE A 680 -4.28 0.73 -15.90
CA ILE A 680 -3.14 -0.20 -15.75
C ILE A 680 -3.24 -1.36 -16.75
N THR A 681 -4.45 -1.91 -16.93
CA THR A 681 -4.71 -2.99 -17.88
C THR A 681 -4.48 -2.54 -19.32
N ASP A 682 -5.07 -1.40 -19.71
CA ASP A 682 -4.93 -0.82 -21.05
C ASP A 682 -3.45 -0.55 -21.36
N ILE A 683 -2.71 0.08 -20.44
CA ILE A 683 -1.27 0.35 -20.60
C ILE A 683 -0.47 -0.94 -20.77
N SER A 684 -0.76 -1.98 -19.99
CA SER A 684 -0.08 -3.29 -20.12
C SER A 684 -0.33 -3.98 -21.47
N GLN A 685 -1.42 -3.63 -22.15
CA GLN A 685 -1.79 -4.12 -23.47
C GLN A 685 -1.33 -3.19 -24.60
N GLY A 686 -0.59 -2.12 -24.29
CA GLY A 686 -0.16 -1.11 -25.27
C GLY A 686 -1.27 -0.18 -25.75
N LEU A 687 -2.40 -0.12 -25.04
CA LEU A 687 -3.50 0.79 -25.33
C LEU A 687 -3.34 2.10 -24.53
N PRO A 688 -3.74 3.25 -25.09
CA PRO A 688 -3.71 4.52 -24.35
C PRO A 688 -4.69 4.46 -23.18
N PRO A 689 -4.29 4.90 -21.97
CA PRO A 689 -5.18 4.92 -20.82
C PRO A 689 -6.29 5.94 -21.04
N THR A 690 -7.51 5.61 -20.62
CA THR A 690 -8.68 6.51 -20.69
C THR A 690 -9.46 6.50 -19.38
N THR A 691 -10.54 7.27 -19.31
CA THR A 691 -11.47 7.25 -18.16
C THR A 691 -12.65 6.30 -18.37
N LEU A 692 -12.64 5.54 -19.47
CA LEU A 692 -13.67 4.58 -19.81
C LEU A 692 -13.29 3.20 -19.26
N ILE A 693 -14.23 2.50 -18.63
CA ILE A 693 -14.03 1.13 -18.12
C ILE A 693 -14.82 0.12 -18.94
N ASP A 694 -14.27 -1.07 -19.15
CA ASP A 694 -15.02 -2.17 -19.76
C ASP A 694 -15.99 -2.76 -18.74
N THR A 695 -17.28 -2.56 -18.97
CA THR A 695 -18.33 -3.07 -18.07
C THR A 695 -18.49 -4.58 -18.13
N GLY A 696 -18.04 -5.23 -19.21
CA GLY A 696 -18.02 -6.68 -19.37
C GLY A 696 -17.09 -7.36 -18.37
N LEU A 697 -15.95 -6.73 -18.07
CA LEU A 697 -14.93 -7.23 -17.15
C LEU A 697 -15.27 -7.04 -15.66
N LEU A 698 -16.34 -6.29 -15.35
CA LEU A 698 -16.77 -6.08 -13.97
C LEU A 698 -17.48 -7.33 -13.41
N SER A 699 -17.10 -7.70 -12.19
CA SER A 699 -17.81 -8.73 -11.42
C SER A 699 -19.26 -8.32 -11.12
N ALA A 700 -20.12 -9.29 -10.80
CA ALA A 700 -21.51 -9.01 -10.42
C ALA A 700 -21.62 -8.06 -9.21
N ARG A 701 -20.68 -8.17 -8.26
CA ARG A 701 -20.60 -7.27 -7.10
C ARG A 701 -20.23 -5.85 -7.51
N GLU A 702 -19.21 -5.68 -8.34
CA GLU A 702 -18.79 -4.36 -8.82
C GLU A 702 -19.88 -3.69 -9.66
N LYS A 703 -20.55 -4.45 -10.54
CA LYS A 703 -21.72 -3.95 -11.29
C LYS A 703 -22.82 -3.45 -10.34
N LYS A 704 -23.12 -4.20 -9.27
CA LYS A 704 -24.11 -3.80 -8.26
C LYS A 704 -23.67 -2.53 -7.54
N THR A 705 -22.42 -2.45 -7.09
CA THR A 705 -21.88 -1.25 -6.42
C THR A 705 -21.93 -0.03 -7.34
N LEU A 706 -21.48 -0.16 -8.59
CA LEU A 706 -21.49 0.93 -9.55
C LEU A 706 -22.91 1.44 -9.87
N LYS A 707 -23.90 0.53 -9.92
CA LYS A 707 -25.33 0.91 -10.00
C LYS A 707 -25.81 1.66 -8.77
N SER A 708 -25.34 1.30 -7.58
CA SER A 708 -25.65 2.06 -6.36
C SER A 708 -25.07 3.47 -6.40
N VAL A 709 -23.83 3.63 -6.90
CA VAL A 709 -23.22 4.96 -7.12
C VAL A 709 -24.05 5.77 -8.12
N GLN A 710 -24.38 5.20 -9.28
CA GLN A 710 -25.23 5.84 -10.29
C GLN A 710 -26.58 6.32 -9.72
N ASN A 711 -27.23 5.48 -8.92
CA ASN A 711 -28.49 5.84 -8.29
C ASN A 711 -28.33 7.01 -7.33
N ARG A 712 -27.24 7.10 -6.56
CA ARG A 712 -26.97 8.28 -5.72
C ARG A 712 -26.69 9.52 -6.57
N VAL A 713 -25.87 9.40 -7.61
CA VAL A 713 -25.56 10.50 -8.54
C VAL A 713 -26.82 11.13 -9.13
N LYS A 714 -27.81 10.31 -9.47
CA LYS A 714 -29.12 10.76 -9.98
C LYS A 714 -29.85 11.75 -9.06
N TYR A 715 -29.66 11.65 -7.74
CA TYR A 715 -30.34 12.49 -6.76
C TYR A 715 -29.44 13.58 -6.16
N LEU A 716 -28.20 13.74 -6.66
CA LEU A 716 -27.25 14.73 -6.14
C LEU A 716 -27.78 16.15 -6.24
N GLU A 717 -28.41 16.53 -7.36
CA GLU A 717 -28.97 17.86 -7.55
C GLU A 717 -30.00 18.18 -6.46
N GLN A 718 -31.00 17.32 -6.28
CA GLN A 718 -32.01 17.50 -5.24
C GLN A 718 -31.37 17.58 -3.84
N MET A 719 -30.45 16.68 -3.53
CA MET A 719 -29.75 16.66 -2.25
C MET A 719 -28.95 17.95 -2.00
N LEU A 720 -28.32 18.51 -3.03
CA LEU A 720 -27.62 19.79 -2.95
C LEU A 720 -28.58 20.94 -2.68
N PHE A 721 -29.69 21.00 -3.42
CA PHE A 721 -30.71 22.03 -3.18
C PHE A 721 -31.25 21.96 -1.74
N ASP A 722 -31.54 20.75 -1.25
CA ASP A 722 -31.98 20.55 0.13
C ASP A 722 -30.90 20.98 1.15
N CYS A 723 -29.62 20.71 0.89
CA CYS A 723 -28.53 21.09 1.81
C CYS A 723 -28.20 22.59 1.81
N LEU A 724 -28.42 23.28 0.69
CA LEU A 724 -28.05 24.68 0.49
C LEU A 724 -29.19 25.65 0.82
N PHE A 725 -30.45 25.22 0.67
CA PHE A 725 -31.62 26.10 0.71
C PHE A 725 -32.78 25.62 1.61
N ALA A 726 -32.64 24.49 2.31
CA ALA A 726 -33.48 24.17 3.46
C ALA A 726 -32.96 24.89 4.72
#